data_AF-A0A9D6URU1-F1
#
_entry.id   AF-A0A9D6URU1-F1
#
_cell.length_a   1.000
_cell.length_b   1.000
_cell.length_c   1.000
_cell.angle_alpha   90.00
_cell.angle_beta   90.00
_cell.angle_gamma   90.00
#
_symmetry.space_group_name_H-M   'P 1'
#
loop_
_entity.id
_entity.type
_entity.pdbx_description
1 polymer ?
#
loop_
_entity_poly.entity_id
_entity_poly.type
_entity_poly.pdbx_seq_one_letter_code
_entity_poly.pdbx_strand_id
1 'polypeptide(L)'
;MKRLLLTLLAGLSAYGRPASLTLASNGKTTYTIVRAQDASPSELRAAAELQTFLNQITGAPFAVVDDSAGVKGNLILLGRNRMTDRLRIGIPFDKLGAEGFALKTAGKHLVIAGGRQRGTMYGVYTLLEKLGCRWVAPGSARIPRIATLTLPALDEIQTPDFEYREVYMGEAYDKDWAARNKTNGQSSRLDDSTGGKVQYHPFVHSFYSIIPPAKYFKEHPEYFSLIDGKRRGEQAQLCLTNPDVLRITVEVVLGWIKDHPQATIFSVSQNDFGGQCECDNCRRVEREEGGSAAGPLLRYVNAVAEAVGKVHPDKLIDTLAYFYSETPPAKTRPRQNVRVRMCPIGACNAHPYEKCPHNAYIINNLKAWTAITPNVYVWHYNANFSHFLLPVPDFDELAADVPMYKRNGVAGLFMQGAYAVGSSDGALRAYVLAKLLWNSKTDVWKTVDEFHDVYYGKAAKPMRAYLELVRNMARPAPDGEGQHWWCCRAPGFAAGQLAQANRLLQQAMAAADDDATRKHVFTAQMSLRYLELRRDQQFVLRDGRYEPGALTSLTDRFKAFLTDLERAGIKHLGEDGPLDMYSKQFLESLKSHPVITLQNAALKVLVVPELNGRVISITDVRANRELLNQPVAVEMNYPDRSGLSVSAYADFVNAPAYPVRWEAEPQSSGAALTLVGTSPNGLRLRRSLRLAGGEARLQTRAGTARGRRCRVPRHGRNHCPQKVDRARRPARGRRKLPRRPAPRRRVARSAHDLRLGSRPQLPARPGRPRPARLLGQELHPRHHERLVAETQVETR
;
A
#
# COMPACT_ATOMS: atom_id res chain seq x y z
N MET A 1 45.48 -14.81 -77.00
CA MET A 1 46.03 -15.13 -75.65
C MET A 1 45.35 -14.19 -74.65
N LYS A 2 44.70 -14.56 -73.55
CA LYS A 2 44.39 -15.81 -72.86
C LYS A 2 43.06 -15.55 -72.13
N ARG A 3 42.09 -16.46 -72.28
CA ARG A 3 41.03 -16.71 -71.29
C ARG A 3 41.67 -17.41 -70.09
N LEU A 4 41.28 -17.09 -68.84
CA LEU A 4 41.10 -18.09 -67.79
C LEU A 4 40.40 -17.53 -66.53
N LEU A 5 39.27 -18.17 -66.21
CA LEU A 5 38.65 -18.46 -64.90
C LEU A 5 38.88 -17.52 -63.71
N LEU A 6 37.77 -16.99 -63.18
CA LEU A 6 37.51 -17.03 -61.73
C LEU A 6 36.00 -17.25 -61.47
N THR A 7 35.64 -18.51 -61.26
CA THR A 7 34.34 -18.95 -60.74
C THR A 7 34.58 -19.36 -59.29
N LEU A 8 34.06 -18.62 -58.29
CA LEU A 8 34.12 -19.07 -56.89
C LEU A 8 32.87 -18.65 -56.10
N LEU A 9 32.06 -19.66 -55.81
CA LEU A 9 31.15 -19.89 -54.68
C LEU A 9 30.31 -18.72 -54.13
N ALA A 10 29.09 -18.61 -54.65
CA ALA A 10 27.93 -18.17 -53.86
C ALA A 10 27.44 -19.36 -53.02
N GLY A 11 27.99 -19.52 -51.81
CA GLY A 11 27.40 -20.37 -50.79
C GLY A 11 26.16 -19.71 -50.20
N LEU A 12 24.98 -19.96 -50.79
CA LEU A 12 23.71 -19.65 -50.14
C LEU A 12 23.61 -20.48 -48.84
N SER A 13 23.82 -19.86 -47.69
CA SER A 13 23.28 -20.36 -46.44
C SER A 13 21.75 -20.35 -46.55
N ALA A 14 21.18 -21.52 -46.83
CA ALA A 14 19.77 -21.78 -46.63
C ALA A 14 19.49 -21.64 -45.11
N TYR A 15 19.09 -20.45 -44.68
CA TYR A 15 18.35 -20.29 -43.43
C TYR A 15 17.02 -21.02 -43.60
N GLY A 16 17.01 -22.31 -43.25
CA GLY A 16 15.79 -23.09 -43.15
C GLY A 16 14.81 -22.34 -42.26
N ARG A 17 13.58 -22.13 -42.76
CA ARG A 17 12.49 -21.60 -41.93
C ARG A 17 12.46 -22.40 -40.63
N PRO A 18 12.46 -21.75 -39.46
CA PRO A 18 12.52 -22.48 -38.21
C PRO A 18 11.23 -23.31 -38.08
N ALA A 19 11.41 -24.62 -37.92
CA ALA A 19 10.33 -25.59 -38.05
C ALA A 19 9.36 -25.51 -36.86
N SER A 20 8.06 -25.56 -37.15
CA SER A 20 7.03 -25.73 -36.14
C SER A 20 7.14 -27.11 -35.48
N LEU A 21 6.87 -27.18 -34.17
CA LEU A 21 6.92 -28.43 -33.40
C LEU A 21 5.51 -28.91 -33.07
N THR A 22 5.12 -30.09 -33.57
CA THR A 22 3.90 -30.76 -33.11
C THR A 22 4.19 -31.57 -31.86
N LEU A 23 3.85 -31.03 -30.69
CA LEU A 23 4.12 -31.65 -29.39
C LEU A 23 3.18 -32.84 -29.10
N ALA A 24 1.94 -32.76 -29.55
CA ALA A 24 0.97 -33.83 -29.43
C ALA A 24 -0.07 -33.78 -30.54
N SER A 25 -0.63 -34.92 -30.89
CA SER A 25 -1.76 -35.06 -31.82
C SER A 25 -2.66 -36.19 -31.36
N ASN A 26 -3.96 -35.91 -31.28
CA ASN A 26 -5.02 -36.86 -30.97
C ASN A 26 -4.72 -37.72 -29.73
N GLY A 27 -4.34 -37.07 -28.63
CA GLY A 27 -4.02 -37.75 -27.36
C GLY A 27 -2.73 -38.58 -27.37
N LYS A 28 -1.84 -38.38 -28.36
CA LYS A 28 -0.54 -39.05 -28.44
C LYS A 28 0.59 -38.04 -28.54
N THR A 29 1.75 -38.38 -27.97
CA THR A 29 2.97 -37.56 -28.04
C THR A 29 4.20 -38.42 -28.29
N THR A 30 5.18 -37.86 -29.00
CA THR A 30 6.53 -38.42 -29.17
C THR A 30 7.56 -37.70 -28.31
N TYR A 31 7.12 -36.73 -27.50
CA TYR A 31 8.00 -35.89 -26.69
C TYR A 31 8.17 -36.47 -25.29
N THR A 32 9.40 -36.40 -24.79
CA THR A 32 9.73 -36.66 -23.38
C THR A 32 10.22 -35.37 -22.73
N ILE A 33 9.70 -35.05 -21.55
CA ILE A 33 10.17 -33.94 -20.72
C ILE A 33 11.43 -34.41 -19.98
N VAL A 34 12.54 -33.70 -20.16
CA VAL A 34 13.84 -34.02 -19.56
C VAL A 34 14.26 -32.88 -18.65
N ARG A 35 14.59 -33.20 -17.40
CA ARG A 35 15.17 -32.27 -16.42
C ARG A 35 16.57 -32.73 -16.00
N ALA A 36 17.33 -31.88 -15.31
CA ALA A 36 18.57 -32.31 -14.70
C ALA A 36 18.32 -33.33 -13.57
N GLN A 37 19.24 -34.28 -13.38
CA GLN A 37 19.24 -35.19 -12.23
C GLN A 37 19.24 -34.42 -10.90
N ASP A 38 20.03 -33.36 -10.80
CA ASP A 38 20.16 -32.48 -9.64
C ASP A 38 19.20 -31.27 -9.71
N ALA A 39 18.11 -31.34 -10.46
CA ALA A 39 17.14 -30.25 -10.62
C ALA A 39 16.72 -29.63 -9.28
N SER A 40 16.61 -28.30 -9.23
CA SER A 40 16.13 -27.61 -8.02
C SER A 40 14.68 -27.97 -7.69
N PRO A 41 14.19 -27.74 -6.45
CA PRO A 41 12.80 -28.02 -6.12
C PRO A 41 11.78 -27.30 -7.02
N SER A 42 12.10 -26.09 -7.50
CA SER A 42 11.24 -25.36 -8.45
C SER A 42 11.30 -25.94 -9.86
N GLU A 43 12.42 -26.52 -10.30
CA GLU A 43 12.54 -27.24 -11.57
C GLU A 43 11.81 -28.59 -11.54
N LEU A 44 11.83 -29.30 -10.41
CA LEU A 44 11.01 -30.49 -10.18
C LEU A 44 9.52 -30.15 -10.34
N ARG A 45 9.08 -29.07 -9.68
CA ARG A 45 7.70 -28.58 -9.82
C ARG A 45 7.39 -28.16 -11.25
N ALA A 46 8.31 -27.48 -11.94
CA ALA A 46 8.14 -27.07 -13.33
C ALA A 46 7.88 -28.27 -14.25
N ALA A 47 8.63 -29.36 -14.09
CA ALA A 47 8.42 -30.58 -14.86
C ALA A 47 7.05 -31.22 -14.60
N ALA A 48 6.65 -31.30 -13.33
CA ALA A 48 5.37 -31.88 -12.92
C ALA A 48 4.17 -31.04 -13.39
N GLU A 49 4.22 -29.72 -13.26
CA GLU A 49 3.16 -28.82 -13.73
C GLU A 49 3.07 -28.81 -15.25
N LEU A 50 4.21 -28.80 -15.95
CA LEU A 50 4.23 -28.88 -17.42
C LEU A 50 3.56 -30.18 -17.90
N GLN A 51 3.94 -31.32 -17.34
CA GLN A 51 3.30 -32.61 -17.65
C GLN A 51 1.80 -32.55 -17.38
N THR A 52 1.41 -32.11 -16.19
CA THR A 52 0.01 -32.06 -15.76
C THR A 52 -0.83 -31.23 -16.73
N PHE A 53 -0.39 -30.02 -17.06
CA PHE A 53 -1.15 -29.14 -17.94
C PHE A 53 -1.09 -29.58 -19.41
N LEU A 54 0.02 -30.11 -19.92
CA LEU A 54 0.05 -30.65 -21.28
C LEU A 54 -0.88 -31.86 -21.42
N ASN A 55 -0.95 -32.74 -20.40
CA ASN A 55 -1.90 -33.84 -20.37
C ASN A 55 -3.35 -33.33 -20.34
N GLN A 56 -3.65 -32.29 -19.55
CA GLN A 56 -4.98 -31.67 -19.57
C GLN A 56 -5.29 -31.00 -20.91
N ILE A 57 -4.33 -30.31 -21.53
CA ILE A 57 -4.53 -29.61 -22.79
C ILE A 57 -4.77 -30.59 -23.94
N THR A 58 -3.99 -31.66 -24.01
CA THR A 58 -3.90 -32.50 -25.22
C THR A 58 -4.47 -33.90 -25.07
N GLY A 59 -4.65 -34.37 -23.83
CA GLY A 59 -4.95 -35.77 -23.52
C GLY A 59 -3.76 -36.73 -23.68
N ALA A 60 -2.59 -36.26 -24.16
CA ALA A 60 -1.43 -37.11 -24.40
C ALA A 60 -0.59 -37.33 -23.13
N PRO A 61 -0.01 -38.52 -22.92
CA PRO A 61 0.81 -38.81 -21.74
C PRO A 61 2.28 -38.39 -21.96
N PHE A 62 2.65 -37.19 -21.53
CA PHE A 62 4.05 -36.74 -21.60
C PHE A 62 4.89 -37.42 -20.50
N ALA A 63 5.87 -38.24 -20.85
CA ALA A 63 6.79 -38.82 -19.87
C ALA A 63 7.75 -37.76 -19.32
N VAL A 64 8.09 -37.86 -18.02
CA VAL A 64 9.10 -37.01 -17.36
C VAL A 64 10.24 -37.90 -16.89
N VAL A 65 11.47 -37.55 -17.28
CA VAL A 65 12.70 -38.24 -16.90
C VAL A 65 13.77 -37.24 -16.49
N ASP A 66 14.82 -37.71 -15.81
CA ASP A 66 16.05 -36.94 -15.70
C ASP A 66 17.04 -37.26 -16.83
N ASP A 67 18.08 -36.42 -16.95
CA ASP A 67 19.08 -36.46 -18.00
C ASP A 67 20.11 -37.59 -17.85
N SER A 68 19.97 -38.48 -16.86
CA SER A 68 20.74 -39.74 -16.77
C SER A 68 20.11 -40.89 -17.56
N ALA A 69 18.82 -40.80 -17.91
CA ALA A 69 18.07 -41.88 -18.55
C ALA A 69 18.42 -42.17 -20.03
N GLY A 70 19.34 -41.39 -20.64
CA GLY A 70 19.82 -41.66 -22.01
C GLY A 70 18.75 -41.55 -23.12
N VAL A 71 17.69 -40.79 -22.89
CA VAL A 71 16.51 -40.74 -23.78
C VAL A 71 16.84 -40.11 -25.15
N LYS A 72 16.36 -40.75 -26.21
CA LYS A 72 16.47 -40.31 -27.62
C LYS A 72 15.09 -39.89 -28.13
N GLY A 73 15.04 -39.09 -29.20
CA GLY A 73 13.78 -38.69 -29.85
C GLY A 73 13.51 -37.20 -29.74
N ASN A 74 12.23 -36.81 -29.67
CA ASN A 74 11.81 -35.43 -29.51
C ASN A 74 11.78 -35.11 -28.01
N LEU A 75 12.36 -33.97 -27.61
CA LEU A 75 12.58 -33.68 -26.19
C LEU A 75 12.05 -32.29 -25.84
N ILE A 76 11.48 -32.17 -24.65
CA ILE A 76 11.25 -30.90 -23.97
C ILE A 76 12.29 -30.78 -22.86
N LEU A 77 13.31 -29.97 -23.07
CA LEU A 77 14.45 -29.81 -22.16
C LEU A 77 14.15 -28.70 -21.15
N LEU A 78 14.16 -29.04 -19.86
CA LEU A 78 13.94 -28.12 -18.76
C LEU A 78 15.24 -27.79 -18.02
N GLY A 79 15.45 -26.50 -17.79
CA GLY A 79 16.59 -25.97 -17.05
C GLY A 79 17.93 -26.19 -17.76
N ARG A 80 19.00 -25.98 -17.01
CA ARG A 80 20.36 -26.35 -17.45
C ARG A 80 20.59 -27.82 -17.14
N ASN A 81 20.76 -28.64 -18.17
CA ASN A 81 20.99 -30.07 -18.05
C ASN A 81 22.00 -30.59 -19.09
N ARG A 82 22.46 -31.84 -18.94
CA ARG A 82 23.49 -32.45 -19.82
C ARG A 82 23.10 -32.42 -21.31
N MET A 83 21.80 -32.53 -21.61
CA MET A 83 21.31 -32.52 -22.99
C MET A 83 21.35 -31.11 -23.60
N THR A 84 21.02 -30.08 -22.83
CA THR A 84 21.15 -28.68 -23.28
C THR A 84 22.61 -28.32 -23.59
N ASP A 85 23.55 -28.79 -22.77
CA ASP A 85 25.00 -28.57 -22.98
C ASP A 85 25.51 -29.36 -24.19
N ARG A 86 25.15 -30.65 -24.31
CA ARG A 86 25.56 -31.52 -25.43
C ARG A 86 25.07 -31.00 -26.78
N LEU A 87 23.84 -30.49 -26.85
CA LEU A 87 23.26 -29.91 -28.05
C LEU A 87 23.80 -28.50 -28.35
N ARG A 88 24.65 -27.94 -27.48
CA ARG A 88 25.24 -26.59 -27.59
C ARG A 88 24.18 -25.52 -27.84
N ILE A 89 23.04 -25.63 -27.17
CA ILE A 89 21.94 -24.67 -27.32
C ILE A 89 22.37 -23.36 -26.66
N GLY A 90 22.45 -22.27 -27.43
CA GLY A 90 22.88 -20.96 -26.96
C GLY A 90 21.89 -20.30 -25.99
N ILE A 91 21.90 -20.72 -24.73
CA ILE A 91 21.14 -20.10 -23.63
C ILE A 91 22.05 -19.15 -22.84
N PRO A 92 21.73 -17.85 -22.74
CA PRO A 92 22.59 -16.88 -22.08
C PRO A 92 22.34 -16.85 -20.56
N PHE A 93 22.62 -17.95 -19.85
CA PHE A 93 22.32 -18.10 -18.41
C PHE A 93 22.81 -16.93 -17.56
N ASP A 94 23.99 -16.39 -17.85
CA ASP A 94 24.60 -15.26 -17.11
C ASP A 94 23.79 -13.96 -17.20
N LYS A 95 22.91 -13.82 -18.21
CA LYS A 95 22.04 -12.65 -18.40
C LYS A 95 20.64 -12.83 -17.83
N LEU A 96 20.26 -14.04 -17.42
CA LEU A 96 18.90 -14.36 -16.97
C LEU A 96 18.69 -14.09 -15.47
N GLY A 97 19.77 -13.97 -14.70
CA GLY A 97 19.69 -13.84 -13.25
C GLY A 97 18.94 -15.02 -12.61
N ALA A 98 18.30 -14.78 -11.46
CA ALA A 98 17.62 -15.84 -10.70
C ALA A 98 16.27 -16.29 -11.29
N GLU A 99 15.60 -15.41 -12.05
CA GLU A 99 14.20 -15.58 -12.45
C GLU A 99 13.95 -15.44 -13.97
N GLY A 100 14.93 -14.99 -14.75
CA GLY A 100 14.80 -14.94 -16.20
C GLY A 100 14.87 -16.32 -16.84
N PHE A 101 14.34 -16.43 -18.06
CA PHE A 101 14.31 -17.67 -18.82
C PHE A 101 14.39 -17.44 -20.32
N ALA A 102 14.65 -18.52 -21.04
CA ALA A 102 14.59 -18.62 -22.48
C ALA A 102 13.61 -19.72 -22.90
N LEU A 103 12.80 -19.44 -23.92
CA LEU A 103 11.96 -20.40 -24.64
C LEU A 103 12.51 -20.53 -26.06
N LYS A 104 13.03 -21.71 -26.41
CA LYS A 104 13.67 -21.92 -27.72
C LYS A 104 13.24 -23.21 -28.38
N THR A 105 13.11 -23.18 -29.70
CA THR A 105 13.08 -24.38 -30.55
C THR A 105 14.47 -24.65 -31.11
N ALA A 106 15.01 -25.84 -30.85
CA ALA A 106 16.33 -26.28 -31.32
C ALA A 106 16.18 -27.56 -32.14
N GLY A 107 16.08 -27.41 -33.47
CA GLY A 107 15.73 -28.51 -34.36
C GLY A 107 14.34 -29.07 -34.01
N LYS A 108 14.30 -30.31 -33.52
CA LYS A 108 13.07 -31.00 -33.07
C LYS A 108 12.82 -30.92 -31.56
N HIS A 109 13.63 -30.15 -30.84
CA HIS A 109 13.55 -30.03 -29.38
C HIS A 109 12.94 -28.70 -28.98
N LEU A 110 12.13 -28.73 -27.92
CA LEU A 110 11.70 -27.54 -27.19
C LEU A 110 12.60 -27.35 -25.97
N VAL A 111 13.02 -26.13 -25.70
CA VAL A 111 13.91 -25.79 -24.60
C VAL A 111 13.26 -24.71 -23.75
N ILE A 112 13.16 -24.97 -22.45
CA ILE A 112 12.65 -24.04 -21.44
C ILE A 112 13.71 -24.00 -20.34
N ALA A 113 14.60 -23.01 -20.39
CA ALA A 113 15.75 -22.96 -19.49
C ALA A 113 15.92 -21.56 -18.90
N GLY A 114 16.17 -21.46 -17.60
CA GLY A 114 16.33 -20.18 -16.93
C GLY A 114 17.18 -20.24 -15.68
N GLY A 115 17.14 -19.15 -14.89
CA GLY A 115 17.74 -19.10 -13.58
C GLY A 115 17.24 -20.22 -12.67
N ARG A 116 18.14 -20.87 -11.93
CA ARG A 116 17.87 -22.08 -11.14
C ARG A 116 16.89 -21.85 -9.98
N GLN A 117 16.70 -20.61 -9.54
CA GLN A 117 15.77 -20.27 -8.45
C GLN A 117 14.32 -20.40 -8.93
N ARG A 118 13.90 -19.62 -9.94
CA ARG A 118 12.51 -19.63 -10.46
C ARG A 118 12.40 -19.53 -11.98
N GLY A 119 13.48 -19.26 -12.69
CA GLY A 119 13.46 -18.97 -14.13
C GLY A 119 12.85 -20.08 -14.97
N THR A 120 13.35 -21.32 -14.85
CA THR A 120 12.80 -22.47 -15.59
C THR A 120 11.29 -22.66 -15.32
N MET A 121 10.85 -22.53 -14.07
CA MET A 121 9.44 -22.63 -13.67
C MET A 121 8.59 -21.52 -14.31
N TYR A 122 9.06 -20.27 -14.27
CA TYR A 122 8.37 -19.16 -14.91
C TYR A 122 8.35 -19.28 -16.44
N GLY A 123 9.37 -19.91 -17.05
CA GLY A 123 9.37 -20.28 -18.45
C GLY A 123 8.27 -21.29 -18.79
N VAL A 124 8.10 -22.32 -17.96
CA VAL A 124 6.99 -23.28 -18.10
C VAL A 124 5.64 -22.58 -18.04
N TYR A 125 5.43 -21.71 -17.04
CA TYR A 125 4.16 -20.97 -16.94
C TYR A 125 3.92 -20.03 -18.11
N THR A 126 4.97 -19.40 -18.64
CA THR A 126 4.86 -18.55 -19.85
C THR A 126 4.49 -19.36 -21.09
N LEU A 127 5.05 -20.57 -21.25
CA LEU A 127 4.65 -21.45 -22.33
C LEU A 127 3.17 -21.84 -22.19
N LEU A 128 2.75 -22.25 -20.99
CA LEU A 128 1.36 -22.63 -20.73
C LEU A 128 0.39 -21.45 -20.97
N GLU A 129 0.78 -20.23 -20.62
CA GLU A 129 0.04 -19.01 -20.98
C GLU A 129 -0.07 -18.84 -22.51
N LYS A 130 1.03 -19.06 -23.26
CA LYS A 130 0.98 -19.04 -24.74
C LYS A 130 0.05 -20.12 -25.30
N LEU A 131 -0.08 -21.25 -24.61
CA LEU A 131 -1.02 -22.32 -24.98
C LEU A 131 -2.48 -22.01 -24.61
N GLY A 132 -2.73 -20.93 -23.87
CA GLY A 132 -4.07 -20.45 -23.50
C GLY A 132 -4.47 -20.68 -22.04
N CYS A 133 -3.59 -21.27 -21.22
CA CYS A 133 -3.83 -21.44 -19.79
C CYS A 133 -3.90 -20.07 -19.09
N ARG A 134 -4.84 -19.88 -18.18
CA ARG A 134 -4.97 -18.68 -17.33
C ARG A 134 -5.31 -19.07 -15.91
N TRP A 135 -4.70 -18.40 -14.93
CA TRP A 135 -4.97 -18.58 -13.50
C TRP A 135 -5.36 -17.23 -12.91
N VAL A 136 -6.62 -16.86 -13.08
CA VAL A 136 -7.10 -15.49 -12.81
C VAL A 136 -7.38 -15.24 -11.33
N ALA A 137 -7.73 -16.27 -10.57
CA ALA A 137 -7.86 -16.23 -9.11
C ALA A 137 -7.60 -17.62 -8.52
N PRO A 138 -7.34 -17.76 -7.21
CA PRO A 138 -7.31 -19.07 -6.57
C PRO A 138 -8.60 -19.85 -6.86
N GLY A 139 -8.48 -21.06 -7.40
CA GLY A 139 -9.62 -21.89 -7.80
C GLY A 139 -10.32 -21.47 -9.09
N SER A 140 -9.89 -20.40 -9.78
CA SER A 140 -10.44 -19.98 -11.07
C SER A 140 -9.36 -19.93 -12.14
N ALA A 141 -9.50 -20.81 -13.13
CA ALA A 141 -8.54 -20.97 -14.20
C ALA A 141 -9.22 -21.40 -15.51
N ARG A 142 -8.62 -21.02 -16.64
CA ARG A 142 -8.96 -21.56 -17.96
C ARG A 142 -7.84 -22.48 -18.40
N ILE A 143 -8.15 -23.75 -18.66
CA ILE A 143 -7.23 -24.70 -19.29
C ILE A 143 -7.86 -25.14 -20.62
N PRO A 144 -7.26 -24.80 -21.77
CA PRO A 144 -7.84 -25.11 -23.08
C PRO A 144 -7.75 -26.60 -23.39
N ARG A 145 -8.57 -27.07 -24.34
CA ARG A 145 -8.45 -28.41 -24.94
C ARG A 145 -8.02 -28.26 -26.40
N ILE A 146 -6.91 -28.90 -26.77
CA ILE A 146 -6.29 -28.78 -28.09
C ILE A 146 -5.95 -30.18 -28.60
N ALA A 147 -6.71 -30.66 -29.60
CA ALA A 147 -6.53 -32.01 -30.14
C ALA A 147 -5.16 -32.22 -30.80
N THR A 148 -4.68 -31.21 -31.53
CA THR A 148 -3.33 -31.21 -32.13
C THR A 148 -2.58 -29.96 -31.72
N LEU A 149 -1.57 -30.15 -30.87
CA LEU A 149 -0.78 -29.07 -30.31
C LEU A 149 0.47 -28.84 -31.16
N THR A 150 0.42 -27.79 -31.99
CA THR A 150 1.56 -27.33 -32.79
C THR A 150 2.04 -25.98 -32.28
N LEU A 151 3.35 -25.90 -31.97
CA LEU A 151 4.03 -24.68 -31.59
C LEU A 151 4.75 -24.08 -32.81
N PRO A 152 4.67 -22.77 -33.04
CA PRO A 152 5.60 -22.10 -33.95
C PRO A 152 7.03 -22.20 -33.39
N ALA A 153 8.01 -21.90 -34.23
CA ALA A 153 9.37 -21.72 -33.75
C ALA A 153 9.44 -20.64 -32.66
N LEU A 154 10.25 -20.88 -31.64
CA LEU A 154 10.45 -19.99 -30.50
C LEU A 154 11.93 -19.61 -30.41
N ASP A 155 12.19 -18.33 -30.17
CA ASP A 155 13.48 -17.81 -29.71
C ASP A 155 13.22 -16.56 -28.87
N GLU A 156 12.78 -16.80 -27.63
CA GLU A 156 12.36 -15.75 -26.71
C GLU A 156 13.20 -15.79 -25.44
N ILE A 157 13.56 -14.61 -24.94
CA ILE A 157 14.18 -14.42 -23.64
C ILE A 157 13.32 -13.44 -22.85
N GLN A 158 13.03 -13.76 -21.60
CA GLN A 158 12.33 -12.87 -20.69
C GLN A 158 13.05 -12.77 -19.35
N THR A 159 13.04 -11.56 -18.79
CA THR A 159 13.51 -11.22 -17.45
C THR A 159 12.44 -10.36 -16.80
N PRO A 160 12.22 -10.45 -15.48
CA PRO A 160 11.24 -9.60 -14.80
C PRO A 160 11.63 -8.12 -14.89
N ASP A 161 10.64 -7.24 -15.05
CA ASP A 161 10.89 -5.79 -14.99
C ASP A 161 11.20 -5.31 -13.56
N PHE A 162 10.68 -5.98 -12.54
CA PHE A 162 10.90 -5.65 -11.13
C PHE A 162 11.42 -6.88 -10.38
N GLU A 163 12.46 -6.74 -9.56
CA GLU A 163 13.03 -7.88 -8.81
C GLU A 163 12.14 -8.32 -7.64
N TYR A 164 11.42 -7.36 -7.03
CA TYR A 164 10.47 -7.59 -5.95
C TYR A 164 9.08 -7.22 -6.42
N ARG A 165 8.17 -8.19 -6.38
CA ARG A 165 6.81 -8.12 -6.93
C ARG A 165 5.83 -8.61 -5.87
N GLU A 166 5.55 -7.75 -4.90
CA GLU A 166 4.54 -8.03 -3.89
C GLU A 166 3.19 -7.47 -4.30
N VAL A 167 2.22 -8.37 -4.40
CA VAL A 167 0.79 -8.05 -4.47
C VAL A 167 0.24 -8.36 -3.08
N TYR A 168 0.20 -7.37 -2.20
CA TYR A 168 -0.21 -7.55 -0.80
C TYR A 168 -1.74 -7.48 -0.72
N MET A 169 -2.37 -8.55 -1.20
CA MET A 169 -3.82 -8.76 -1.26
C MET A 169 -4.15 -10.20 -0.91
N GLY A 170 -5.28 -10.44 -0.23
CA GLY A 170 -5.66 -11.77 0.24
C GLY A 170 -5.70 -12.81 -0.89
N GLU A 171 -6.16 -12.41 -2.07
CA GLU A 171 -6.28 -13.25 -3.27
C GLU A 171 -4.91 -13.67 -3.86
N ALA A 172 -3.83 -12.96 -3.52
CA ALA A 172 -2.49 -13.18 -4.05
C ALA A 172 -1.58 -14.03 -3.14
N TYR A 173 -2.07 -14.44 -1.97
CA TYR A 173 -1.27 -15.20 -1.01
C TYR A 173 -1.19 -16.69 -1.31
N ASP A 174 -2.12 -17.21 -2.11
CA ASP A 174 -2.11 -18.62 -2.51
C ASP A 174 -0.82 -18.99 -3.23
N LYS A 175 -0.22 -20.10 -2.82
CA LYS A 175 1.10 -20.57 -3.28
C LYS A 175 1.10 -20.83 -4.78
N ASP A 176 0.09 -21.57 -5.24
CA ASP A 176 -0.01 -22.00 -6.62
C ASP A 176 -0.31 -20.82 -7.54
N TRP A 177 -1.26 -19.98 -7.16
CA TRP A 177 -1.61 -18.77 -7.88
C TRP A 177 -0.42 -17.81 -7.97
N ALA A 178 0.30 -17.56 -6.87
CA ALA A 178 1.45 -16.66 -6.84
C ALA A 178 2.58 -17.15 -7.76
N ALA A 179 2.91 -18.44 -7.70
CA ALA A 179 3.95 -19.02 -8.55
C ALA A 179 3.56 -18.99 -10.04
N ARG A 180 2.30 -19.35 -10.38
CA ARG A 180 1.78 -19.34 -11.75
C ARG A 180 1.68 -17.93 -12.34
N ASN A 181 1.46 -16.92 -11.49
CA ASN A 181 1.43 -15.51 -11.88
C ASN A 181 2.74 -14.74 -11.61
N LYS A 182 3.82 -15.45 -11.26
CA LYS A 182 5.19 -14.93 -11.13
C LYS A 182 5.38 -13.82 -10.09
N THR A 183 4.55 -13.79 -9.04
CA THR A 183 4.80 -12.95 -7.86
C THR A 183 5.81 -13.64 -6.93
N ASN A 184 6.54 -12.87 -6.13
CA ASN A 184 7.62 -13.38 -5.27
C ASN A 184 7.70 -12.67 -3.91
N GLY A 185 6.59 -12.02 -3.52
CA GLY A 185 6.49 -11.23 -2.30
C GLY A 185 6.60 -12.02 -1.01
N GLN A 186 6.90 -11.33 0.08
CA GLN A 186 7.04 -11.85 1.44
C GLN A 186 5.74 -12.49 1.94
N SER A 187 4.58 -11.95 1.55
CA SER A 187 3.29 -12.38 2.11
C SER A 187 2.68 -13.57 1.38
N SER A 188 3.13 -13.86 0.15
CA SER A 188 2.76 -15.08 -0.54
C SER A 188 3.29 -16.33 0.19
N ARG A 189 2.51 -17.42 0.16
CA ARG A 189 2.84 -18.72 0.78
C ARG A 189 3.83 -19.54 -0.04
N LEU A 190 4.76 -18.85 -0.71
CA LEU A 190 5.82 -19.46 -1.51
C LEU A 190 6.85 -20.11 -0.59
N ASP A 191 7.37 -21.25 -1.04
CA ASP A 191 8.38 -22.06 -0.36
C ASP A 191 9.43 -22.55 -1.38
N ASP A 192 10.34 -23.42 -0.95
CA ASP A 192 11.42 -23.91 -1.81
C ASP A 192 10.92 -24.60 -3.06
N SER A 193 9.76 -25.29 -3.03
CA SER A 193 9.18 -25.93 -4.22
C SER A 193 8.75 -24.92 -5.28
N THR A 194 8.65 -23.64 -4.93
CA THR A 194 8.38 -22.52 -5.84
C THR A 194 9.59 -21.59 -5.96
N GLY A 195 10.77 -22.01 -5.48
CA GLY A 195 12.01 -21.25 -5.50
C GLY A 195 12.14 -20.20 -4.40
N GLY A 196 11.28 -20.22 -3.38
CA GLY A 196 11.26 -19.27 -2.28
C GLY A 196 10.67 -17.91 -2.66
N LYS A 197 10.93 -16.90 -1.83
CA LYS A 197 10.40 -15.54 -1.94
C LYS A 197 11.39 -14.49 -1.42
N VAL A 198 11.15 -13.22 -1.71
CA VAL A 198 11.87 -12.11 -1.08
C VAL A 198 11.38 -11.99 0.36
N GLN A 199 12.29 -12.12 1.33
CA GLN A 199 11.95 -12.14 2.75
C GLN A 199 12.56 -10.96 3.51
N TYR A 200 11.71 -10.33 4.33
CA TYR A 200 12.07 -9.25 5.24
C TYR A 200 12.15 -9.74 6.68
N HIS A 201 13.01 -9.13 7.50
CA HIS A 201 12.91 -9.25 8.95
C HIS A 201 13.38 -8.02 9.74
N PRO A 202 12.58 -7.50 10.70
CA PRO A 202 11.12 -7.51 10.63
C PRO A 202 10.67 -6.74 9.38
N PHE A 203 9.38 -6.78 9.08
CA PHE A 203 8.80 -5.98 8.01
C PHE A 203 8.44 -4.58 8.54
N VAL A 204 9.30 -3.60 8.22
CA VAL A 204 9.17 -2.15 8.52
C VAL A 204 8.91 -1.77 9.99
N HIS A 205 8.78 -0.47 10.26
CA HIS A 205 8.46 0.14 11.56
C HIS A 205 9.20 -0.47 12.75
N SER A 206 10.50 -0.67 12.58
CA SER A 206 11.28 -1.57 13.42
C SER A 206 11.97 -0.90 14.61
N PHE A 207 11.95 0.43 14.70
CA PHE A 207 12.63 1.18 15.77
C PHE A 207 12.27 0.70 17.18
N TYR A 208 10.99 0.50 17.48
CA TYR A 208 10.58 -0.04 18.78
C TYR A 208 10.85 -1.53 18.97
N SER A 209 11.00 -2.31 17.90
CA SER A 209 11.50 -3.69 18.00
C SER A 209 12.99 -3.74 18.32
N ILE A 210 13.75 -2.71 17.93
CA ILE A 210 15.19 -2.60 18.17
C ILE A 210 15.46 -2.08 19.58
N ILE A 211 14.84 -0.96 19.94
CA ILE A 211 14.98 -0.30 21.23
C ILE A 211 13.57 -0.10 21.82
N PRO A 212 13.02 -1.12 22.51
CA PRO A 212 11.70 -1.02 23.11
C PRO A 212 11.65 0.04 24.23
N PRO A 213 10.70 0.99 24.19
CA PRO A 213 10.54 1.99 25.24
C PRO A 213 10.37 1.39 26.63
N ALA A 214 9.58 0.33 26.75
CA ALA A 214 9.34 -0.37 28.02
C ALA A 214 10.62 -0.92 28.67
N LYS A 215 11.66 -1.20 27.87
CA LYS A 215 12.96 -1.68 28.35
C LYS A 215 13.93 -0.55 28.64
N TYR A 216 14.04 0.43 27.74
CA TYR A 216 15.13 1.39 27.77
C TYR A 216 14.74 2.79 28.26
N PHE A 217 13.50 3.24 28.11
CA PHE A 217 13.18 4.67 28.26
C PHE A 217 13.37 5.20 29.69
N LYS A 218 13.11 4.38 30.72
CA LYS A 218 13.24 4.79 32.12
C LYS A 218 14.69 5.14 32.48
N GLU A 219 15.64 4.35 32.00
CA GLU A 219 17.07 4.47 32.32
C GLU A 219 17.82 5.30 31.28
N HIS A 220 17.37 5.23 30.02
CA HIS A 220 17.99 5.85 28.85
C HIS A 220 17.00 6.67 28.03
N PRO A 221 16.39 7.74 28.59
CA PRO A 221 15.47 8.60 27.85
C PRO A 221 16.14 9.27 26.63
N GLU A 222 17.46 9.46 26.65
CA GLU A 222 18.28 10.00 25.56
C GLU A 222 18.36 9.13 24.30
N TYR A 223 17.96 7.85 24.38
CA TYR A 223 17.85 6.98 23.21
C TYR A 223 16.66 7.35 22.32
N PHE A 224 15.69 8.08 22.87
CA PHE A 224 14.44 8.41 22.21
C PHE A 224 14.39 9.88 21.84
N SER A 225 13.41 10.25 21.02
CA SER A 225 13.31 11.58 20.45
C SER A 225 13.08 12.65 21.51
N LEU A 226 13.83 13.76 21.41
CA LEU A 226 13.50 15.02 22.07
C LEU A 226 12.42 15.70 21.23
N ILE A 227 11.28 16.03 21.84
CA ILE A 227 10.16 16.71 21.17
C ILE A 227 9.69 17.82 22.12
N ASP A 228 9.74 19.07 21.67
CA ASP A 228 9.45 20.26 22.50
C ASP A 228 10.22 20.28 23.83
N GLY A 229 11.53 19.97 23.75
CA GLY A 229 12.41 19.98 24.92
C GLY A 229 12.18 18.83 25.91
N LYS A 230 11.33 17.84 25.59
CA LYS A 230 11.11 16.65 26.43
C LYS A 230 11.39 15.35 25.67
N ARG A 231 12.12 14.42 26.30
CA ARG A 231 12.30 13.06 25.78
C ARG A 231 10.99 12.30 25.95
N ARG A 232 10.59 11.53 24.93
CA ARG A 232 9.35 10.75 24.94
C ARG A 232 9.63 9.30 24.59
N GLY A 233 9.04 8.37 25.33
CA GLY A 233 9.09 6.93 25.05
C GLY A 233 7.89 6.45 24.23
N GLU A 234 6.77 7.16 24.29
CA GLU A 234 5.55 6.85 23.55
C GLU A 234 5.41 7.81 22.35
N GLN A 235 4.88 7.29 21.23
CA GLN A 235 4.67 8.04 19.98
C GLN A 235 5.91 8.86 19.56
N ALA A 236 7.09 8.26 19.76
CA ALA A 236 8.40 8.87 19.56
C ALA A 236 9.26 8.03 18.60
N GLN A 237 10.20 8.69 17.94
CA GLN A 237 11.23 8.01 17.17
C GLN A 237 12.49 7.80 18.02
N LEU A 238 13.52 7.18 17.47
CA LEU A 238 14.84 7.07 18.12
C LEU A 238 15.70 8.33 17.88
N CYS A 239 16.63 8.59 18.80
CA CYS A 239 17.66 9.61 18.63
C CYS A 239 18.78 9.08 17.74
N LEU A 240 18.68 9.30 16.43
CA LEU A 240 19.55 8.71 15.40
C LEU A 240 21.00 9.23 15.39
N THR A 241 21.32 10.18 16.27
CA THR A 241 22.69 10.69 16.47
C THR A 241 23.32 10.21 17.78
N ASN A 242 22.63 9.34 18.53
CA ASN A 242 23.17 8.73 19.74
C ASN A 242 24.02 7.48 19.38
N PRO A 243 25.30 7.41 19.81
CA PRO A 243 26.18 6.29 19.46
C PRO A 243 25.74 4.94 20.06
N ASP A 244 25.12 4.92 21.24
CA ASP A 244 24.64 3.67 21.85
C ASP A 244 23.43 3.11 21.12
N VAL A 245 22.54 3.99 20.63
CA VAL A 245 21.41 3.61 19.78
C VAL A 245 21.90 2.90 18.51
N LEU A 246 22.96 3.41 17.88
CA LEU A 246 23.60 2.78 16.72
C LEU A 246 24.22 1.42 17.10
N ARG A 247 24.98 1.35 18.19
CA ARG A 247 25.63 0.11 18.66
C ARG A 247 24.60 -0.99 18.93
N ILE A 248 23.56 -0.69 19.71
CA ILE A 248 22.47 -1.63 20.04
C ILE A 248 21.77 -2.08 18.76
N THR A 249 21.54 -1.17 17.81
CA THR A 249 20.90 -1.53 16.54
C THR A 249 21.72 -2.49 15.71
N VAL A 250 23.03 -2.28 15.62
CA VAL A 250 23.92 -3.23 14.93
C VAL A 250 23.87 -4.60 15.62
N GLU A 251 23.94 -4.64 16.95
CA GLU A 251 23.84 -5.90 17.71
C GLU A 251 22.52 -6.63 17.45
N VAL A 252 21.39 -5.91 17.49
CA VAL A 252 20.06 -6.47 17.24
C VAL A 252 19.91 -6.97 15.81
N VAL A 253 20.34 -6.19 14.80
CA VAL A 253 20.24 -6.60 13.39
C VAL A 253 21.11 -7.82 13.09
N LEU A 254 22.33 -7.90 13.65
CA LEU A 254 23.16 -9.10 13.55
C LEU A 254 22.51 -10.30 14.24
N GLY A 255 21.83 -10.09 15.37
CA GLY A 255 21.00 -11.11 16.02
C GLY A 255 19.87 -11.59 15.12
N TRP A 256 19.13 -10.67 14.48
CA TRP A 256 18.08 -11.01 13.52
C TRP A 256 18.60 -11.80 12.33
N ILE A 257 19.77 -11.45 11.78
CA ILE A 257 20.37 -12.20 10.66
C ILE A 257 20.69 -13.64 11.08
N LYS A 258 21.18 -13.83 12.31
CA LYS A 258 21.44 -15.16 12.87
C LYS A 258 20.16 -15.97 13.05
N ASP A 259 19.10 -15.34 13.55
CA ASP A 259 17.83 -16.01 13.87
C ASP A 259 16.95 -16.22 12.62
N HIS A 260 17.14 -15.40 11.58
CA HIS A 260 16.39 -15.43 10.32
C HIS A 260 17.32 -15.40 9.09
N PRO A 261 18.19 -16.42 8.90
CA PRO A 261 19.19 -16.41 7.83
C PRO A 261 18.60 -16.40 6.41
N GLN A 262 17.36 -16.86 6.25
CA GLN A 262 16.60 -16.84 5.00
C GLN A 262 16.14 -15.44 4.57
N ALA A 263 16.07 -14.47 5.50
CA ALA A 263 15.76 -13.09 5.15
C ALA A 263 16.94 -12.48 4.40
N THR A 264 16.64 -11.78 3.31
CA THR A 264 17.64 -11.07 2.50
C THR A 264 17.64 -9.58 2.78
N ILE A 265 16.58 -9.08 3.44
CA ILE A 265 16.38 -7.66 3.72
C ILE A 265 16.00 -7.48 5.18
N PHE A 266 16.69 -6.59 5.90
CA PHE A 266 16.42 -6.28 7.30
C PHE A 266 16.03 -4.82 7.44
N SER A 267 14.84 -4.54 7.98
CA SER A 267 14.35 -3.17 8.05
C SER A 267 14.85 -2.46 9.31
N VAL A 268 15.43 -1.28 9.11
CA VAL A 268 15.82 -0.31 10.15
C VAL A 268 15.08 0.98 9.81
N SER A 269 13.87 1.11 10.32
CA SER A 269 12.93 2.14 9.86
C SER A 269 12.12 2.75 10.98
N GLN A 270 11.77 4.03 10.77
CA GLN A 270 10.92 4.82 11.64
C GLN A 270 9.60 4.12 11.98
N ASN A 271 9.10 4.34 13.20
CA ASN A 271 7.77 3.90 13.61
C ASN A 271 6.69 4.63 12.80
N ASP A 272 5.49 4.06 12.73
CA ASP A 272 4.35 4.53 11.91
C ASP A 272 3.63 5.75 12.50
N PHE A 273 4.38 6.81 12.78
CA PHE A 273 3.90 8.11 13.26
C PHE A 273 5.01 9.16 13.15
N GLY A 274 4.69 10.42 13.48
CA GLY A 274 5.67 11.53 13.52
C GLY A 274 6.66 11.44 14.69
N GLY A 275 7.11 12.60 15.18
CA GLY A 275 7.91 12.67 16.40
C GLY A 275 9.40 12.41 16.19
N GLN A 276 9.96 12.89 15.08
CA GLN A 276 11.39 12.90 14.82
C GLN A 276 12.16 13.69 15.90
N CYS A 277 13.36 13.23 16.23
CA CYS A 277 14.15 13.82 17.31
C CYS A 277 14.63 15.24 16.97
N GLU A 278 14.35 16.18 17.87
CA GLU A 278 14.68 17.60 17.75
C GLU A 278 15.91 18.01 18.56
N CYS A 279 16.71 17.06 19.05
CA CYS A 279 17.95 17.41 19.75
C CYS A 279 18.93 18.15 18.83
N ASP A 280 19.84 18.92 19.41
CA ASP A 280 20.77 19.78 18.66
C ASP A 280 21.58 19.00 17.61
N ASN A 281 21.98 17.77 17.93
CA ASN A 281 22.70 16.90 17.01
C ASN A 281 21.85 16.48 15.80
N CYS A 282 20.62 16.00 16.03
CA CYS A 282 19.73 15.63 14.93
C CYS A 282 19.37 16.84 14.07
N ARG A 283 19.06 17.98 14.69
CA ARG A 283 18.76 19.23 13.98
C ARG A 283 19.97 19.77 13.21
N ARG A 284 21.19 19.60 13.74
CA ARG A 284 22.42 19.94 13.00
C ARG A 284 22.56 19.10 11.74
N VAL A 285 22.39 17.78 11.83
CA VAL A 285 22.45 16.90 10.66
C VAL A 285 21.36 17.24 9.65
N GLU A 286 20.12 17.47 10.10
CA GLU A 286 19.02 17.92 9.22
C GLU A 286 19.38 19.20 8.45
N ARG A 287 19.92 20.23 9.13
CA ARG A 287 20.41 21.46 8.48
C ARG A 287 21.53 21.20 7.48
N GLU A 288 22.49 20.35 7.83
CA GLU A 288 23.59 19.98 6.93
C GLU A 288 23.09 19.29 5.65
N GLU A 289 21.95 18.60 5.73
CA GLU A 289 21.29 17.86 4.65
C GLU A 289 20.21 18.67 3.93
N GLY A 290 20.22 20.00 4.06
CA GLY A 290 19.31 20.90 3.35
C GLY A 290 17.93 21.03 3.99
N GLY A 291 17.80 20.71 5.28
CA GLY A 291 16.52 20.73 5.99
C GLY A 291 15.70 19.45 5.83
N SER A 292 16.27 18.38 5.29
CA SER A 292 15.58 17.09 5.15
C SER A 292 15.76 16.23 6.40
N ALA A 293 14.64 15.82 7.02
CA ALA A 293 14.64 14.87 8.12
C ALA A 293 15.03 13.43 7.70
N ALA A 294 15.11 13.14 6.40
CA ALA A 294 15.73 11.91 5.90
C ALA A 294 17.25 11.89 6.10
N GLY A 295 17.87 13.07 6.32
CA GLY A 295 19.31 13.21 6.56
C GLY A 295 19.82 12.40 7.75
N PRO A 296 19.34 12.68 8.97
CA PRO A 296 19.66 11.89 10.16
C PRO A 296 19.38 10.39 9.96
N LEU A 297 18.24 10.06 9.35
CA LEU A 297 17.85 8.66 9.08
C LEU A 297 18.84 7.94 8.17
N LEU A 298 19.20 8.53 7.04
CA LEU A 298 20.05 7.87 6.06
C LEU A 298 21.50 7.76 6.54
N ARG A 299 22.02 8.76 7.27
CA ARG A 299 23.36 8.66 7.89
C ARG A 299 23.41 7.50 8.90
N TYR A 300 22.36 7.37 9.70
CA TYR A 300 22.22 6.29 10.67
C TYR A 300 22.14 4.92 10.00
N VAL A 301 21.26 4.76 9.02
CA VAL A 301 21.07 3.50 8.28
C VAL A 301 22.34 3.11 7.51
N ASN A 302 23.04 4.08 6.92
CA ASN A 302 24.33 3.82 6.28
C ASN A 302 25.38 3.27 7.26
N ALA A 303 25.42 3.77 8.50
CA ALA A 303 26.34 3.28 9.52
C ALA A 303 26.00 1.83 9.92
N VAL A 304 24.71 1.52 10.09
CA VAL A 304 24.26 0.13 10.34
C VAL A 304 24.63 -0.78 9.17
N ALA A 305 24.32 -0.36 7.94
CA ALA A 305 24.60 -1.13 6.73
C ALA A 305 26.10 -1.37 6.51
N GLU A 306 26.96 -0.41 6.88
CA GLU A 306 28.40 -0.61 6.86
C GLU A 306 28.85 -1.70 7.84
N ALA A 307 28.34 -1.66 9.08
CA ALA A 307 28.70 -2.63 10.10
C ALA A 307 28.22 -4.05 9.74
N VAL A 308 26.98 -4.17 9.26
CA VAL A 308 26.40 -5.44 8.82
C VAL A 308 27.13 -5.98 7.59
N GLY A 309 27.39 -5.14 6.59
CA GLY A 309 28.04 -5.54 5.33
C GLY A 309 29.48 -6.07 5.49
N LYS A 310 30.15 -5.76 6.61
CA LYS A 310 31.48 -6.34 6.94
C LYS A 310 31.40 -7.84 7.26
N VAL A 311 30.25 -8.33 7.70
CA VAL A 311 30.04 -9.73 8.11
C VAL A 311 29.07 -10.45 7.16
N HIS A 312 28.08 -9.74 6.65
CA HIS A 312 27.00 -10.24 5.81
C HIS A 312 26.83 -9.37 4.55
N PRO A 313 27.74 -9.49 3.56
CA PRO A 313 27.70 -8.67 2.34
C PRO A 313 26.51 -9.00 1.42
N ASP A 314 25.83 -10.13 1.63
CA ASP A 314 24.66 -10.57 0.88
C ASP A 314 23.33 -9.96 1.40
N LYS A 315 23.35 -9.26 2.53
CA LYS A 315 22.14 -8.73 3.18
C LYS A 315 21.96 -7.24 2.91
N LEU A 316 20.71 -6.85 2.67
CA LEU A 316 20.30 -5.46 2.50
C LEU A 316 19.72 -4.90 3.81
N ILE A 317 19.99 -3.64 4.08
CA ILE A 317 19.30 -2.87 5.12
C ILE A 317 18.27 -1.97 4.45
N ASP A 318 17.00 -2.15 4.82
CA ASP A 318 15.87 -1.36 4.32
C ASP A 318 15.52 -0.21 5.27
N THR A 319 15.11 0.92 4.71
CA THR A 319 14.53 2.02 5.47
C THR A 319 13.45 2.74 4.67
N LEU A 320 12.64 3.56 5.35
CA LEU A 320 11.50 4.25 4.76
C LEU A 320 11.83 5.70 4.42
N ALA A 321 11.42 6.13 3.22
CA ALA A 321 11.19 7.53 2.89
C ALA A 321 9.67 7.77 2.99
N TYR A 322 9.22 8.11 4.20
CA TYR A 322 7.81 8.08 4.59
C TYR A 322 7.46 9.27 5.49
N PHE A 323 6.34 9.93 5.21
CA PHE A 323 5.85 11.05 5.99
C PHE A 323 6.89 12.16 6.16
N TYR A 324 7.51 12.32 7.34
CA TYR A 324 8.51 13.35 7.59
C TYR A 324 9.85 13.12 6.86
N SER A 325 10.14 11.90 6.40
CA SER A 325 11.41 11.52 5.77
C SER A 325 11.32 11.32 4.25
N GLU A 326 10.23 11.75 3.60
CA GLU A 326 10.02 11.54 2.17
C GLU A 326 11.04 12.27 1.28
N THR A 327 11.42 13.48 1.68
CA THR A 327 12.32 14.32 0.88
C THR A 327 13.76 13.79 1.00
N PRO A 328 14.44 13.43 -0.10
CA PRO A 328 15.82 12.94 -0.02
C PRO A 328 16.78 13.97 0.60
N PRO A 329 17.85 13.52 1.29
CA PRO A 329 18.84 14.41 1.87
C PRO A 329 19.77 14.99 0.78
N ALA A 330 20.23 16.24 0.99
CA ALA A 330 21.01 16.95 -0.03
C ALA A 330 22.39 16.30 -0.31
N LYS A 331 23.09 15.83 0.72
CA LYS A 331 24.49 15.39 0.63
C LYS A 331 24.66 13.88 0.78
N THR A 332 24.01 13.28 1.78
CA THR A 332 24.16 11.85 2.05
C THR A 332 23.59 11.01 0.90
N ARG A 333 24.25 9.90 0.56
CA ARG A 333 23.83 8.94 -0.48
C ARG A 333 23.69 7.55 0.14
N PRO A 334 22.68 6.75 -0.24
CA PRO A 334 22.55 5.39 0.28
C PRO A 334 23.77 4.52 -0.07
N ARG A 335 24.19 3.64 0.83
CA ARG A 335 25.20 2.62 0.49
C ARG A 335 24.63 1.58 -0.48
N GLN A 336 25.51 0.81 -1.13
CA GLN A 336 25.12 -0.24 -2.08
C GLN A 336 24.23 -1.33 -1.48
N ASN A 337 24.34 -1.58 -0.17
CA ASN A 337 23.48 -2.52 0.55
C ASN A 337 22.35 -1.83 1.35
N VAL A 338 22.03 -0.56 1.03
CA VAL A 338 20.86 0.14 1.58
C VAL A 338 19.75 0.20 0.55
N ARG A 339 18.56 -0.22 0.95
CA ARG A 339 17.30 -0.13 0.20
C ARG A 339 16.47 1.02 0.77
N VAL A 340 16.08 1.96 -0.07
CA VAL A 340 15.14 3.02 0.32
C VAL A 340 13.76 2.63 -0.22
N ARG A 341 12.78 2.54 0.68
CA ARG A 341 11.38 2.32 0.32
C ARG A 341 10.61 3.62 0.41
N MET A 342 10.20 4.14 -0.73
CA MET A 342 9.34 5.30 -0.81
C MET A 342 7.88 4.92 -0.51
N CYS A 343 7.23 5.70 0.35
CA CYS A 343 5.85 5.49 0.77
C CYS A 343 5.01 6.74 0.44
N PRO A 344 4.54 6.91 -0.81
CA PRO A 344 3.74 8.06 -1.25
C PRO A 344 2.30 8.06 -0.67
N ILE A 345 2.17 8.09 0.65
CA ILE A 345 0.88 8.01 1.36
C ILE A 345 -0.06 9.17 1.03
N GLY A 346 0.50 10.34 0.71
CA GLY A 346 -0.26 11.53 0.33
C GLY A 346 -0.66 11.59 -1.15
N ALA A 347 -0.42 10.53 -1.92
CA ALA A 347 -0.74 10.49 -3.35
C ALA A 347 -2.24 10.43 -3.62
N CYS A 348 -2.69 11.19 -4.62
CA CYS A 348 -3.93 10.90 -5.31
C CYS A 348 -3.75 9.64 -6.17
N ASN A 349 -4.44 8.56 -5.84
CA ASN A 349 -4.33 7.29 -6.57
C ASN A 349 -5.40 7.15 -7.67
N ALA A 350 -6.22 8.19 -7.90
CA ALA A 350 -7.24 8.23 -8.95
C ALA A 350 -6.66 8.47 -10.35
N HIS A 351 -5.50 9.11 -10.40
CA HIS A 351 -4.94 9.69 -11.61
C HIS A 351 -3.47 9.31 -11.71
N PRO A 352 -2.97 9.04 -12.93
CA PRO A 352 -1.54 8.85 -13.16
C PRO A 352 -0.71 9.94 -12.47
N TYR A 353 0.29 9.55 -11.70
CA TYR A 353 1.03 10.47 -10.84
C TYR A 353 1.69 11.61 -11.61
N GLU A 354 2.18 11.36 -12.83
CA GLU A 354 2.79 12.39 -13.68
C GLU A 354 1.77 13.39 -14.25
N LYS A 355 0.46 13.10 -14.18
CA LYS A 355 -0.61 13.95 -14.72
C LYS A 355 -1.42 14.66 -13.62
N CYS A 356 -1.25 14.28 -12.35
CA CYS A 356 -2.02 14.84 -11.24
C CYS A 356 -1.22 15.92 -10.49
N PRO A 357 -1.70 17.17 -10.39
CA PRO A 357 -1.00 18.23 -9.66
C PRO A 357 -0.75 17.89 -8.17
N HIS A 358 -1.62 17.09 -7.55
CA HIS A 358 -1.46 16.62 -6.17
C HIS A 358 -0.23 15.72 -6.00
N ASN A 359 0.24 15.06 -7.06
CA ASN A 359 1.33 14.09 -7.01
C ASN A 359 2.67 14.66 -7.48
N ALA A 360 2.72 15.94 -7.86
CA ALA A 360 3.93 16.57 -8.39
C ALA A 360 5.13 16.45 -7.43
N TYR A 361 4.92 16.62 -6.12
CA TYR A 361 5.98 16.49 -5.13
C TYR A 361 6.49 15.04 -4.97
N ILE A 362 5.60 14.05 -5.11
CA ILE A 362 5.96 12.62 -5.08
C ILE A 362 6.83 12.26 -6.27
N ILE A 363 6.46 12.70 -7.47
CA ILE A 363 7.26 12.48 -8.68
C ILE A 363 8.63 13.15 -8.58
N ASN A 364 8.70 14.34 -7.99
CA ASN A 364 9.98 15.01 -7.73
C ASN A 364 10.85 14.21 -6.75
N ASN A 365 10.25 13.72 -5.65
CA ASN A 365 10.96 12.87 -4.69
C ASN A 365 11.42 11.55 -5.33
N LEU A 366 10.60 10.94 -6.18
CA LEU A 366 10.93 9.70 -6.89
C LEU A 366 12.16 9.88 -7.75
N LYS A 367 12.15 10.90 -8.63
CA LYS A 367 13.28 11.24 -9.50
C LYS A 367 14.53 11.59 -8.69
N ALA A 368 14.38 12.27 -7.57
CA ALA A 368 15.50 12.64 -6.72
C ALA A 368 16.11 11.44 -5.97
N TRP A 369 15.30 10.50 -5.50
CA TRP A 369 15.78 9.25 -4.87
C TRP A 369 16.47 8.32 -5.88
N THR A 370 15.86 8.11 -7.05
CA THR A 370 16.43 7.21 -8.06
C THR A 370 17.67 7.80 -8.75
N ALA A 371 17.85 9.12 -8.73
CA ALA A 371 19.09 9.76 -9.16
C ALA A 371 20.29 9.48 -8.23
N ILE A 372 20.05 9.06 -6.99
CA ILE A 372 21.11 8.87 -5.99
C ILE A 372 21.34 7.42 -5.57
N THR A 373 20.45 6.49 -5.93
CA THR A 373 20.63 5.06 -5.73
C THR A 373 19.76 4.25 -6.71
N PRO A 374 20.23 3.09 -7.21
CA PRO A 374 19.37 2.14 -7.93
C PRO A 374 18.49 1.30 -6.99
N ASN A 375 18.75 1.31 -5.68
CA ASN A 375 18.06 0.49 -4.69
C ASN A 375 16.84 1.22 -4.14
N VAL A 376 15.87 1.53 -5.01
CA VAL A 376 14.58 2.12 -4.62
C VAL A 376 13.47 1.08 -4.76
N TYR A 377 12.73 0.89 -3.69
CA TYR A 377 11.41 0.26 -3.74
C TYR A 377 10.32 1.30 -3.53
N VAL A 378 9.13 1.03 -4.06
CA VAL A 378 7.93 1.84 -3.80
C VAL A 378 6.89 0.99 -3.09
N TRP A 379 6.32 1.55 -2.03
CA TRP A 379 5.11 1.08 -1.39
C TRP A 379 3.93 1.84 -1.98
N HIS A 380 3.20 1.20 -2.88
CA HIS A 380 2.05 1.78 -3.57
C HIS A 380 0.74 1.38 -2.87
N TYR A 381 -0.24 2.28 -2.79
CA TYR A 381 -1.48 2.08 -2.04
C TYR A 381 -2.68 1.90 -2.98
N ASN A 382 -3.30 0.72 -2.97
CA ASN A 382 -4.33 0.25 -3.91
C ASN A 382 -5.68 -0.09 -3.24
N ALA A 383 -5.93 0.43 -2.04
CA ALA A 383 -7.17 0.19 -1.32
C ALA A 383 -7.59 1.44 -0.53
N ASN A 384 -8.88 1.46 -0.17
CA ASN A 384 -9.33 2.28 0.95
C ASN A 384 -9.17 1.48 2.25
N PHE A 385 -8.16 1.80 3.05
CA PHE A 385 -7.84 1.07 4.29
C PHE A 385 -8.89 1.25 5.39
N SER A 386 -9.71 2.31 5.33
CA SER A 386 -10.87 2.44 6.22
C SER A 386 -12.05 1.60 5.75
N HIS A 387 -12.13 1.29 4.46
CA HIS A 387 -13.30 0.70 3.81
C HIS A 387 -12.94 -0.19 2.59
N PHE A 388 -12.47 -1.42 2.82
CA PHE A 388 -12.03 -2.36 1.76
C PHE A 388 -13.11 -2.73 0.74
N LEU A 389 -14.39 -2.52 1.05
CA LEU A 389 -15.50 -2.78 0.12
C LEU A 389 -15.87 -1.57 -0.74
N LEU A 390 -15.37 -0.37 -0.47
CA LEU A 390 -15.68 0.78 -1.33
C LEU A 390 -14.93 0.65 -2.67
N PRO A 391 -15.58 0.96 -3.81
CA PRO A 391 -14.93 0.90 -5.12
C PRO A 391 -13.67 1.77 -5.22
N VAL A 392 -12.64 1.21 -5.85
CA VAL A 392 -11.34 1.87 -6.04
C VAL A 392 -11.06 2.04 -7.54
N PRO A 393 -11.21 3.26 -8.10
CA PRO A 393 -11.07 3.50 -9.53
C PRO A 393 -9.62 3.82 -9.92
N ASP A 394 -8.70 2.85 -9.79
CA ASP A 394 -7.25 3.06 -9.92
C ASP A 394 -6.60 2.39 -11.15
N PHE A 395 -7.31 1.54 -11.90
CA PHE A 395 -6.70 0.81 -13.02
C PHE A 395 -6.08 1.69 -14.13
N ASP A 396 -6.62 2.89 -14.39
CA ASP A 396 -6.02 3.83 -15.35
C ASP A 396 -4.71 4.44 -14.81
N GLU A 397 -4.64 4.66 -13.49
CA GLU A 397 -3.42 5.08 -12.80
C GLU A 397 -2.39 3.95 -12.84
N LEU A 398 -2.75 2.72 -12.44
CA LEU A 398 -1.84 1.57 -12.44
C LEU A 398 -1.25 1.28 -13.82
N ALA A 399 -2.07 1.37 -14.88
CA ALA A 399 -1.64 1.19 -16.26
C ALA A 399 -0.59 2.22 -16.71
N ALA A 400 -0.57 3.41 -16.11
CA ALA A 400 0.40 4.46 -16.41
C ALA A 400 1.62 4.40 -15.47
N ASP A 401 1.39 4.16 -14.18
CA ASP A 401 2.37 4.44 -13.14
C ASP A 401 3.33 3.27 -12.91
N VAL A 402 2.92 2.01 -13.11
CA VAL A 402 3.86 0.88 -13.07
C VAL A 402 4.95 1.00 -14.16
N PRO A 403 4.63 1.25 -15.44
CA PRO A 403 5.66 1.55 -16.43
C PRO A 403 6.47 2.81 -16.11
N MET A 404 5.88 3.82 -15.47
CA MET A 404 6.60 5.02 -15.00
C MET A 404 7.62 4.68 -13.91
N TYR A 405 7.29 3.85 -12.92
CA TYR A 405 8.23 3.38 -11.91
C TYR A 405 9.43 2.68 -12.55
N LYS A 406 9.17 1.77 -13.51
CA LYS A 406 10.23 1.08 -14.24
C LYS A 406 11.14 2.06 -14.98
N ARG A 407 10.57 3.03 -15.70
CA ARG A 407 11.33 4.06 -16.45
C ARG A 407 12.18 4.96 -15.55
N ASN A 408 11.74 5.19 -14.31
CA ASN A 408 12.48 6.00 -13.34
C ASN A 408 13.51 5.20 -12.52
N GLY A 409 13.69 3.90 -12.80
CA GLY A 409 14.73 3.09 -12.14
C GLY A 409 14.30 2.45 -10.82
N VAL A 410 13.00 2.35 -10.53
CA VAL A 410 12.51 1.60 -9.37
C VAL A 410 12.81 0.11 -9.56
N ALA A 411 13.44 -0.50 -8.56
CA ALA A 411 13.87 -1.89 -8.62
C ALA A 411 12.74 -2.88 -8.26
N GLY A 412 11.74 -2.45 -7.49
CA GLY A 412 10.68 -3.33 -7.01
C GLY A 412 9.52 -2.60 -6.33
N LEU A 413 8.39 -3.29 -6.27
CA LEU A 413 7.10 -2.72 -5.90
C LEU A 413 6.41 -3.57 -4.84
N PHE A 414 5.89 -2.88 -3.83
CA PHE A 414 4.93 -3.41 -2.86
C PHE A 414 3.59 -2.76 -3.12
N MET A 415 2.67 -3.51 -3.72
CA MET A 415 1.33 -3.05 -4.07
C MET A 415 0.37 -3.42 -2.92
N GLN A 416 0.14 -2.49 -2.01
CA GLN A 416 -0.70 -2.70 -0.82
C GLN A 416 -2.18 -2.55 -1.17
N GLY A 417 -2.91 -3.66 -1.18
CA GLY A 417 -4.35 -3.66 -1.25
C GLY A 417 -5.01 -4.12 0.05
N ALA A 418 -6.24 -4.60 -0.07
CA ALA A 418 -6.92 -5.28 1.02
C ALA A 418 -6.25 -6.64 1.29
N TYR A 419 -5.56 -6.76 2.42
CA TYR A 419 -4.89 -8.02 2.78
C TYR A 419 -5.85 -9.14 3.17
N ALA A 420 -7.12 -8.80 3.44
CA ALA A 420 -8.20 -9.76 3.62
C ALA A 420 -8.85 -10.09 2.27
N VAL A 421 -9.30 -11.34 2.12
CA VAL A 421 -10.02 -11.80 0.93
C VAL A 421 -11.41 -11.16 0.85
N GLY A 422 -11.85 -10.83 -0.37
CA GLY A 422 -13.22 -10.40 -0.65
C GLY A 422 -13.42 -8.88 -0.63
N SER A 423 -12.37 -8.12 -0.96
CA SER A 423 -12.50 -6.69 -1.28
C SER A 423 -13.26 -6.46 -2.60
N SER A 424 -13.62 -5.21 -2.91
CA SER A 424 -14.49 -4.84 -4.05
C SER A 424 -14.16 -5.53 -5.38
N ASP A 425 -12.87 -5.65 -5.69
CA ASP A 425 -12.30 -6.11 -6.96
C ASP A 425 -10.91 -6.75 -6.75
N GLY A 426 -10.67 -7.33 -5.57
CA GLY A 426 -9.37 -7.88 -5.15
C GLY A 426 -8.79 -8.91 -6.11
N ALA A 427 -9.60 -9.86 -6.60
CA ALA A 427 -9.16 -10.88 -7.55
C ALA A 427 -8.69 -10.29 -8.89
N LEU A 428 -9.47 -9.36 -9.46
CA LEU A 428 -9.12 -8.67 -10.70
C LEU A 428 -7.83 -7.87 -10.53
N ARG A 429 -7.75 -7.08 -9.46
CA ARG A 429 -6.58 -6.25 -9.19
C ARG A 429 -5.33 -7.08 -8.97
N ALA A 430 -5.42 -8.16 -8.19
CA ALA A 430 -4.31 -9.06 -7.96
C ALA A 430 -3.78 -9.64 -9.28
N TYR A 431 -4.68 -10.09 -10.16
CA TYR A 431 -4.31 -10.65 -11.46
C TYR A 431 -3.63 -9.62 -12.37
N VAL A 432 -4.22 -8.43 -12.52
CA VAL A 432 -3.65 -7.34 -13.34
C VAL A 432 -2.28 -6.93 -12.83
N LEU A 433 -2.15 -6.72 -11.51
CA LEU A 433 -0.88 -6.33 -10.90
C LEU A 433 0.18 -7.41 -11.10
N ALA A 434 -0.14 -8.69 -10.92
CA ALA A 434 0.84 -9.75 -11.12
C ALA A 434 1.42 -9.76 -12.55
N LYS A 435 0.59 -9.54 -13.58
CA LYS A 435 1.06 -9.42 -14.97
C LYS A 435 1.91 -8.16 -15.19
N LEU A 436 1.44 -7.03 -14.68
CA LEU A 436 2.09 -5.73 -14.87
C LEU A 436 3.43 -5.62 -14.13
N LEU A 437 3.57 -6.28 -12.98
CA LEU A 437 4.81 -6.36 -12.21
C LEU A 437 5.84 -7.32 -12.84
N TRP A 438 5.40 -8.35 -13.58
CA TRP A 438 6.33 -9.16 -14.38
C TRP A 438 6.81 -8.39 -15.62
N ASN A 439 5.87 -7.77 -16.34
CA ASN A 439 6.11 -7.01 -17.55
C ASN A 439 5.31 -5.70 -17.52
N SER A 440 6.01 -4.58 -17.33
CA SER A 440 5.45 -3.24 -17.23
C SER A 440 4.83 -2.73 -18.54
N LYS A 441 5.02 -3.46 -19.65
CA LYS A 441 4.38 -3.20 -20.95
C LYS A 441 3.10 -4.00 -21.16
N THR A 442 2.63 -4.73 -20.14
CA THR A 442 1.38 -5.49 -20.22
C THR A 442 0.22 -4.55 -20.56
N ASP A 443 -0.60 -4.95 -21.54
CA ASP A 443 -1.86 -4.29 -21.83
C ASP A 443 -2.86 -4.62 -20.71
N VAL A 444 -3.10 -3.62 -19.85
CA VAL A 444 -4.00 -3.75 -18.70
C VAL A 444 -5.42 -4.07 -19.15
N TRP A 445 -5.93 -3.44 -20.21
CA TRP A 445 -7.32 -3.60 -20.62
C TRP A 445 -7.58 -4.95 -21.26
N LYS A 446 -6.63 -5.44 -22.06
CA LYS A 446 -6.67 -6.83 -22.53
C LYS A 446 -6.64 -7.83 -21.36
N THR A 447 -5.84 -7.55 -20.33
CA THR A 447 -5.75 -8.40 -19.12
C THR A 447 -7.05 -8.38 -18.32
N VAL A 448 -7.69 -7.21 -18.21
CA VAL A 448 -9.01 -7.03 -17.58
C VAL A 448 -10.07 -7.81 -18.35
N ASP A 449 -10.13 -7.68 -19.67
CA ASP A 449 -11.13 -8.37 -20.48
C ASP A 449 -10.94 -9.90 -20.38
N GLU A 450 -9.70 -10.38 -20.46
CA GLU A 450 -9.37 -11.79 -20.24
C GLU A 450 -9.78 -12.30 -18.86
N PHE A 451 -9.56 -11.50 -17.81
CA PHE A 451 -10.03 -11.84 -16.47
C PHE A 451 -11.55 -11.99 -16.46
N HIS A 452 -12.29 -11.04 -17.04
CA HIS A 452 -13.74 -11.07 -17.04
C HIS A 452 -14.28 -12.29 -17.78
N ASP A 453 -13.69 -12.65 -18.92
CA ASP A 453 -14.08 -13.83 -19.69
C ASP A 453 -13.91 -15.12 -18.87
N VAL A 454 -12.80 -15.28 -18.15
CA VAL A 454 -12.50 -16.49 -17.37
C VAL A 454 -13.26 -16.52 -16.04
N TYR A 455 -13.39 -15.38 -15.37
CA TYR A 455 -13.90 -15.31 -14.00
C TYR A 455 -15.43 -15.16 -13.94
N TYR A 456 -16.03 -14.51 -14.94
CA TYR A 456 -17.47 -14.23 -14.98
C TYR A 456 -18.22 -14.91 -16.14
N GLY A 457 -17.53 -15.51 -17.11
CA GLY A 457 -18.17 -16.22 -18.22
C GLY A 457 -19.24 -15.38 -18.93
N LYS A 458 -20.48 -15.86 -18.99
CA LYS A 458 -21.61 -15.12 -19.60
C LYS A 458 -21.94 -13.79 -18.90
N ALA A 459 -21.57 -13.63 -17.63
CA ALA A 459 -21.71 -12.38 -16.89
C ALA A 459 -20.58 -11.36 -17.16
N ALA A 460 -19.58 -11.68 -18.00
CA ALA A 460 -18.44 -10.82 -18.28
C ALA A 460 -18.84 -9.42 -18.79
N LYS A 461 -19.76 -9.34 -19.75
CA LYS A 461 -20.19 -8.08 -20.37
C LYS A 461 -20.78 -7.08 -19.35
N PRO A 462 -21.81 -7.43 -18.55
CA PRO A 462 -22.34 -6.51 -17.54
C PRO A 462 -21.32 -6.19 -16.44
N MET A 463 -20.47 -7.14 -16.02
CA MET A 463 -19.40 -6.87 -15.05
C MET A 463 -18.36 -5.88 -15.58
N ARG A 464 -17.97 -6.01 -16.86
CA ARG A 464 -17.03 -5.10 -17.51
C ARG A 464 -17.59 -3.68 -17.65
N ALA A 465 -18.89 -3.56 -17.92
CA ALA A 465 -19.61 -2.29 -17.94
C ALA A 465 -19.72 -1.66 -16.54
N TYR A 466 -19.88 -2.47 -15.48
CA TYR A 466 -19.83 -1.99 -14.11
C TYR A 466 -18.45 -1.42 -13.77
N LEU A 467 -17.37 -2.11 -14.13
CA LEU A 467 -16.01 -1.59 -13.97
C LEU A 467 -15.81 -0.27 -14.72
N GLU A 468 -16.35 -0.13 -15.93
CA GLU A 468 -16.27 1.13 -16.68
C GLU A 468 -16.94 2.30 -15.94
N LEU A 469 -18.09 2.05 -15.33
CA LEU A 469 -18.79 3.04 -14.53
C LEU A 469 -17.97 3.48 -13.32
N VAL A 470 -17.31 2.53 -12.62
CA VAL A 470 -16.38 2.85 -11.52
C VAL A 470 -15.21 3.69 -12.03
N ARG A 471 -14.59 3.32 -13.15
CA ARG A 471 -13.46 4.07 -13.75
C ARG A 471 -13.82 5.50 -14.11
N ASN A 472 -15.02 5.73 -14.64
CA ASN A 472 -15.47 7.06 -15.07
C ASN A 472 -15.62 8.05 -13.89
N MET A 473 -15.67 7.57 -12.65
CA MET A 473 -15.61 8.46 -11.49
C MET A 473 -14.27 9.20 -11.42
N ALA A 474 -13.17 8.53 -11.77
CA ALA A 474 -11.82 9.12 -11.68
C ALA A 474 -11.43 9.90 -12.94
N ARG A 475 -11.79 9.42 -14.14
CA ARG A 475 -11.36 10.07 -15.40
C ARG A 475 -11.79 11.53 -15.48
N PRO A 476 -10.93 12.45 -15.95
CA PRO A 476 -11.31 13.85 -16.11
C PRO A 476 -12.38 14.03 -17.20
N ALA A 477 -13.11 15.14 -17.13
CA ALA A 477 -14.03 15.55 -18.19
C ALA A 477 -13.30 15.71 -19.55
N PRO A 478 -13.97 15.42 -20.69
CA PRO A 478 -15.37 14.99 -20.83
C PRO A 478 -15.59 13.49 -20.58
N ASP A 479 -14.54 12.70 -20.38
CA ASP A 479 -14.59 11.23 -20.32
C ASP A 479 -15.08 10.69 -18.96
N GLY A 480 -15.14 11.54 -17.94
CA GLY A 480 -15.60 11.20 -16.59
C GLY A 480 -15.76 12.42 -15.67
N GLU A 481 -15.76 12.18 -14.37
CA GLU A 481 -16.04 13.20 -13.34
C GLU A 481 -14.82 13.86 -12.72
N GLY A 482 -13.63 13.31 -12.93
CA GLY A 482 -12.37 13.86 -12.43
C GLY A 482 -12.21 13.77 -10.91
N GLN A 483 -12.91 12.85 -10.23
CA GLN A 483 -12.81 12.73 -8.77
C GLN A 483 -11.43 12.23 -8.34
N HIS A 484 -10.97 12.72 -7.19
CA HIS A 484 -9.72 12.32 -6.56
C HIS A 484 -9.98 11.33 -5.43
N TRP A 485 -9.05 10.40 -5.20
CA TRP A 485 -9.11 9.44 -4.10
C TRP A 485 -7.73 9.21 -3.47
N TRP A 486 -7.72 8.85 -2.19
CA TRP A 486 -6.53 8.59 -1.38
C TRP A 486 -6.72 7.30 -0.57
N CYS A 487 -5.64 6.75 -0.01
CA CYS A 487 -5.63 5.49 0.73
C CYS A 487 -6.69 5.37 1.85
N CYS A 488 -7.24 6.47 2.38
CA CYS A 488 -8.33 6.45 3.38
C CYS A 488 -9.53 7.33 2.97
N ARG A 489 -9.67 7.65 1.67
CA ARG A 489 -10.76 8.47 1.14
C ARG A 489 -11.21 7.98 -0.22
N ALA A 490 -12.46 7.53 -0.30
CA ALA A 490 -13.06 7.06 -1.55
C ALA A 490 -13.74 8.20 -2.32
N PRO A 491 -13.85 8.08 -3.66
CA PRO A 491 -14.76 8.90 -4.46
C PRO A 491 -16.22 8.49 -4.20
N GLY A 492 -17.16 9.38 -4.51
CA GLY A 492 -18.60 9.16 -4.31
C GLY A 492 -19.35 8.90 -5.61
N PHE A 493 -20.39 8.06 -5.58
CA PHE A 493 -21.28 7.86 -6.74
C PHE A 493 -22.31 8.99 -6.83
N ALA A 494 -22.47 9.57 -8.02
CA ALA A 494 -23.61 10.44 -8.32
C ALA A 494 -24.93 9.65 -8.23
N ALA A 495 -26.05 10.34 -7.99
CA ALA A 495 -27.35 9.71 -7.70
C ALA A 495 -27.84 8.74 -8.82
N GLY A 496 -27.59 9.06 -10.10
CA GLY A 496 -27.97 8.19 -11.22
C GLY A 496 -27.05 7.00 -11.46
N GLN A 497 -25.77 7.10 -11.07
CA GLN A 497 -24.76 6.07 -11.31
C GLN A 497 -24.97 4.83 -10.44
N LEU A 498 -25.38 5.02 -9.18
CA LEU A 498 -25.62 3.91 -8.28
C LEU A 498 -26.76 3.01 -8.79
N ALA A 499 -27.85 3.61 -9.28
CA ALA A 499 -28.94 2.86 -9.89
C ALA A 499 -28.49 2.10 -11.15
N GLN A 500 -27.64 2.70 -11.97
CA GLN A 500 -27.06 2.03 -13.14
C GLN A 500 -26.14 0.87 -12.73
N ALA A 501 -25.29 1.07 -11.73
CA ALA A 501 -24.40 0.05 -11.20
C ALA A 501 -25.18 -1.16 -10.66
N ASN A 502 -26.24 -0.92 -9.89
CA ASN A 502 -27.14 -1.98 -9.43
C ASN A 502 -27.80 -2.75 -10.58
N ARG A 503 -28.30 -2.06 -11.61
CA ARG A 503 -28.86 -2.72 -12.81
C ARG A 503 -27.84 -3.61 -13.50
N LEU A 504 -26.59 -3.16 -13.64
CA LEU A 504 -25.53 -3.95 -14.26
C LEU A 504 -25.21 -5.20 -13.44
N LEU A 505 -25.11 -5.10 -12.10
CA LEU A 505 -24.88 -6.28 -11.26
C LEU A 505 -26.07 -7.25 -11.23
N GLN A 506 -27.30 -6.75 -11.37
CA GLN A 506 -28.49 -7.61 -11.56
C GLN A 506 -28.45 -8.34 -12.89
N GLN A 507 -28.09 -7.65 -13.99
CA GLN A 507 -27.90 -8.28 -15.30
C GLN A 507 -26.79 -9.33 -15.27
N ALA A 508 -25.68 -9.06 -14.57
CA ALA A 508 -24.60 -10.03 -14.35
C ALA A 508 -25.09 -11.27 -13.59
N MET A 509 -25.87 -11.08 -12.52
CA MET A 509 -26.42 -12.19 -11.74
C MET A 509 -27.37 -13.05 -12.57
N ALA A 510 -28.23 -12.43 -13.39
CA ALA A 510 -29.14 -13.13 -14.29
C ALA A 510 -28.40 -13.89 -15.42
N ALA A 511 -27.25 -13.38 -15.86
CA ALA A 511 -26.44 -14.02 -16.89
C ALA A 511 -25.54 -15.16 -16.38
N ALA A 512 -25.33 -15.25 -15.06
CA ALA A 512 -24.48 -16.27 -14.45
C ALA A 512 -25.10 -17.67 -14.56
N ASP A 513 -24.46 -18.55 -15.32
CA ASP A 513 -24.97 -19.89 -15.64
C ASP A 513 -24.47 -21.01 -14.73
N ASP A 514 -23.44 -20.77 -13.92
CA ASP A 514 -22.91 -21.69 -12.92
C ASP A 514 -22.79 -21.07 -11.51
N ASP A 515 -22.66 -21.91 -10.49
CA ASP A 515 -22.63 -21.48 -9.08
C ASP A 515 -21.37 -20.70 -8.70
N ALA A 516 -20.22 -20.97 -9.34
CA ALA A 516 -18.99 -20.23 -9.08
C ALA A 516 -19.13 -18.80 -9.59
N THR A 517 -19.62 -18.63 -10.83
CA THR A 517 -19.92 -17.32 -11.41
C THR A 517 -20.96 -16.55 -10.58
N ARG A 518 -22.04 -17.21 -10.14
CA ARG A 518 -23.04 -16.57 -9.24
C ARG A 518 -22.41 -16.09 -7.95
N LYS A 519 -21.54 -16.90 -7.34
CA LYS A 519 -20.81 -16.51 -6.12
C LYS A 519 -19.89 -15.32 -6.36
N HIS A 520 -19.20 -15.26 -7.50
CA HIS A 520 -18.34 -14.13 -7.85
C HIS A 520 -19.14 -12.83 -8.02
N VAL A 521 -20.27 -12.88 -8.74
CA VAL A 521 -21.15 -11.70 -8.90
C VAL A 521 -21.77 -11.28 -7.57
N PHE A 522 -22.21 -12.25 -6.75
CA PHE A 522 -22.73 -11.99 -5.40
C PHE A 522 -21.70 -11.27 -4.52
N THR A 523 -20.45 -11.70 -4.57
CA THR A 523 -19.36 -11.07 -3.80
C THR A 523 -19.15 -9.63 -4.26
N ALA A 524 -19.15 -9.37 -5.58
CA ALA A 524 -19.03 -8.02 -6.12
C ALA A 524 -20.19 -7.08 -5.69
N GLN A 525 -21.41 -7.62 -5.54
CA GLN A 525 -22.57 -6.86 -5.03
C GLN A 525 -22.37 -6.34 -3.61
N MET A 526 -21.50 -6.95 -2.79
CA MET A 526 -21.23 -6.49 -1.43
C MET A 526 -20.64 -5.07 -1.41
N SER A 527 -19.87 -4.71 -2.45
CA SER A 527 -19.30 -3.38 -2.60
C SER A 527 -20.37 -2.28 -2.70
N LEU A 528 -21.35 -2.44 -3.58
CA LEU A 528 -22.44 -1.47 -3.75
C LEU A 528 -23.40 -1.45 -2.58
N ARG A 529 -23.74 -2.62 -2.02
CA ARG A 529 -24.59 -2.70 -0.83
C ARG A 529 -23.94 -2.03 0.37
N TYR A 530 -22.62 -2.18 0.54
CA TYR A 530 -21.89 -1.46 1.57
C TYR A 530 -21.93 0.04 1.34
N LEU A 531 -21.67 0.50 0.10
CA LEU A 531 -21.76 1.92 -0.25
C LEU A 531 -23.16 2.50 0.04
N GLU A 532 -24.23 1.79 -0.30
CA GLU A 532 -25.61 2.17 0.02
C GLU A 532 -25.83 2.32 1.52
N LEU A 533 -25.41 1.33 2.31
CA LEU A 533 -25.50 1.39 3.76
C LEU A 533 -24.72 2.57 4.33
N ARG A 534 -23.53 2.87 3.80
CA ARG A 534 -22.75 4.04 4.19
C ARG A 534 -23.44 5.34 3.80
N ARG A 535 -24.04 5.44 2.61
CA ARG A 535 -24.79 6.64 2.20
C ARG A 535 -26.02 6.85 3.08
N ASP A 536 -26.78 5.79 3.35
CA ASP A 536 -28.00 5.84 4.14
C ASP A 536 -27.73 6.06 5.64
N GLN A 537 -26.49 5.82 6.09
CA GLN A 537 -26.00 6.21 7.41
C GLN A 537 -25.93 7.74 7.57
N GLN A 538 -26.13 8.52 6.51
CA GLN A 538 -26.13 9.98 6.62
C GLN A 538 -27.17 10.47 7.63
N PHE A 539 -26.66 11.15 8.65
CA PHE A 539 -27.43 11.82 9.67
C PHE A 539 -28.12 13.05 9.07
N VAL A 540 -29.41 13.17 9.37
CA VAL A 540 -30.27 14.28 8.98
C VAL A 540 -30.90 14.88 10.23
N LEU A 541 -31.31 16.15 10.11
CA LEU A 541 -32.11 16.78 11.15
C LEU A 541 -33.59 16.42 10.94
N ARG A 542 -34.21 15.81 11.94
CA ARG A 542 -35.66 15.51 11.96
C ARG A 542 -36.19 15.74 13.37
N ASP A 543 -37.25 16.54 13.50
CA ASP A 543 -37.97 16.78 14.76
C ASP A 543 -37.06 17.14 15.96
N GLY A 544 -36.08 18.01 15.73
CA GLY A 544 -35.12 18.45 16.77
C GLY A 544 -34.08 17.39 17.15
N ARG A 545 -33.94 16.33 16.35
CA ARG A 545 -32.96 15.26 16.53
C ARG A 545 -32.04 15.14 15.32
N TYR A 546 -30.80 14.75 15.57
CA TYR A 546 -29.79 14.46 14.57
C TYR A 546 -29.58 12.94 14.54
N GLU A 547 -30.06 12.29 13.50
CA GLU A 547 -30.13 10.85 13.41
C GLU A 547 -30.04 10.36 11.96
N PRO A 548 -29.64 9.09 11.71
CA PRO A 548 -29.74 8.49 10.38
C PRO A 548 -31.17 8.53 9.84
N GLY A 549 -31.35 8.93 8.58
CA GLY A 549 -32.68 9.23 8.02
C GLY A 549 -33.72 8.11 8.06
N ALA A 550 -33.28 6.85 8.20
CA ALA A 550 -34.11 5.65 8.34
C ALA A 550 -33.52 4.66 9.36
N LEU A 551 -33.28 5.12 10.60
CA LEU A 551 -32.55 4.39 11.65
C LEU A 551 -32.92 2.89 11.81
N THR A 552 -34.21 2.57 11.98
CA THR A 552 -34.66 1.17 12.17
C THR A 552 -34.39 0.32 10.94
N SER A 553 -34.81 0.78 9.76
CA SER A 553 -34.58 0.07 8.49
C SER A 553 -33.10 -0.11 8.19
N LEU A 554 -32.26 0.89 8.49
CA LEU A 554 -30.81 0.82 8.30
C LEU A 554 -30.19 -0.26 9.20
N THR A 555 -30.65 -0.37 10.45
CA THR A 555 -30.20 -1.40 11.39
C THR A 555 -30.49 -2.80 10.87
N ASP A 556 -31.72 -3.05 10.39
CA ASP A 556 -32.12 -4.37 9.89
C ASP A 556 -31.40 -4.73 8.58
N ARG A 557 -31.27 -3.76 7.66
CA ARG A 557 -30.49 -3.96 6.42
C ARG A 557 -29.01 -4.24 6.71
N PHE A 558 -28.42 -3.57 7.70
CA PHE A 558 -27.04 -3.83 8.10
C PHE A 558 -26.88 -5.24 8.68
N LYS A 559 -27.78 -5.69 9.55
CA LYS A 559 -27.77 -7.07 10.08
C LYS A 559 -27.87 -8.11 8.96
N ALA A 560 -28.80 -7.92 8.01
CA ALA A 560 -28.91 -8.80 6.84
C ALA A 560 -27.63 -8.79 5.98
N PHE A 561 -27.01 -7.62 5.83
CA PHE A 561 -25.73 -7.48 5.13
C PHE A 561 -24.60 -8.26 5.83
N LEU A 562 -24.54 -8.29 7.16
CA LEU A 562 -23.54 -9.10 7.88
C LEU A 562 -23.67 -10.60 7.56
N THR A 563 -24.90 -11.12 7.46
CA THR A 563 -25.13 -12.51 7.03
C THR A 563 -24.63 -12.76 5.62
N ASP A 564 -24.82 -11.79 4.72
CA ASP A 564 -24.33 -11.91 3.34
C ASP A 564 -22.81 -11.79 3.22
N LEU A 565 -22.15 -10.98 4.06
CA LEU A 565 -20.69 -10.95 4.16
C LEU A 565 -20.12 -12.30 4.59
N GLU A 566 -20.74 -12.94 5.58
CA GLU A 566 -20.35 -14.28 6.02
C GLU A 566 -20.47 -15.30 4.89
N ARG A 567 -21.59 -15.29 4.16
CA ARG A 567 -21.80 -16.13 2.96
C ARG A 567 -20.78 -15.86 1.85
N ALA A 568 -20.37 -14.61 1.67
CA ALA A 568 -19.33 -14.21 0.74
C ALA A 568 -17.91 -14.54 1.23
N GLY A 569 -17.74 -14.92 2.50
CA GLY A 569 -16.44 -15.20 3.13
C GLY A 569 -15.64 -13.95 3.48
N ILE A 570 -16.28 -12.78 3.56
CA ILE A 570 -15.65 -11.50 3.85
C ILE A 570 -15.52 -11.33 5.37
N LYS A 571 -14.29 -11.14 5.85
CA LYS A 571 -13.97 -11.09 7.29
C LYS A 571 -13.48 -9.73 7.79
N HIS A 572 -13.28 -8.78 6.88
CA HIS A 572 -12.76 -7.45 7.21
C HIS A 572 -13.46 -6.40 6.36
N LEU A 573 -13.76 -5.26 6.97
CA LEU A 573 -14.26 -4.07 6.26
C LEU A 573 -13.18 -2.99 6.12
N GLY A 574 -12.04 -3.12 6.80
CA GLY A 574 -10.87 -2.24 6.70
C GLY A 574 -9.67 -2.83 7.46
N GLU A 575 -8.59 -2.07 7.56
CA GLU A 575 -7.28 -2.49 8.08
C GLU A 575 -7.23 -2.65 9.61
N ASP A 576 -8.03 -1.87 10.34
CA ASP A 576 -7.89 -1.81 11.80
C ASP A 576 -8.33 -3.08 12.55
N GLY A 577 -9.01 -4.03 11.91
CA GLY A 577 -9.45 -5.23 12.60
C GLY A 577 -10.49 -6.09 11.90
N PRO A 578 -10.94 -7.16 12.58
CA PRO A 578 -11.95 -8.10 12.07
C PRO A 578 -13.36 -7.50 11.96
N LEU A 579 -14.24 -8.21 11.23
CA LEU A 579 -15.61 -7.78 10.92
C LEU A 579 -16.46 -7.48 12.15
N ASP A 580 -16.31 -8.23 13.24
CA ASP A 580 -17.04 -8.04 14.50
C ASP A 580 -16.79 -6.65 15.11
N MET A 581 -15.53 -6.18 15.09
CA MET A 581 -15.16 -4.83 15.53
C MET A 581 -15.88 -3.77 14.70
N TYR A 582 -15.81 -3.84 13.37
CA TYR A 582 -16.49 -2.90 12.49
C TYR A 582 -18.01 -2.96 12.63
N SER A 583 -18.56 -4.15 12.83
CA SER A 583 -20.01 -4.36 13.02
C SER A 583 -20.49 -3.67 14.29
N LYS A 584 -19.74 -3.84 15.40
CA LYS A 584 -20.00 -3.17 16.66
C LYS A 584 -19.91 -1.65 16.52
N GLN A 585 -18.85 -1.14 15.90
CA GLN A 585 -18.67 0.31 15.67
C GLN A 585 -19.81 0.89 14.82
N PHE A 586 -20.21 0.21 13.74
CA PHE A 586 -21.31 0.66 12.88
C PHE A 586 -22.62 0.72 13.67
N LEU A 587 -23.00 -0.36 14.36
CA LEU A 587 -24.23 -0.40 15.17
C LEU A 587 -24.21 0.61 16.33
N GLU A 588 -23.06 0.79 16.99
CA GLU A 588 -22.89 1.79 18.05
C GLU A 588 -23.01 3.23 17.56
N SER A 589 -22.73 3.47 16.28
CA SER A 589 -22.90 4.78 15.64
C SER A 589 -24.35 5.08 15.26
N LEU A 590 -25.22 4.07 15.15
CA LEU A 590 -26.63 4.24 14.79
C LEU A 590 -27.44 4.73 16.00
N LYS A 591 -27.25 6.00 16.36
CA LYS A 591 -27.92 6.65 17.49
C LYS A 591 -28.59 7.94 17.05
N SER A 592 -29.67 8.26 17.75
CA SER A 592 -30.38 9.51 17.57
C SER A 592 -29.99 10.49 18.66
N HIS A 593 -29.47 11.66 18.29
CA HIS A 593 -28.96 12.64 19.24
C HIS A 593 -29.88 13.86 19.33
N PRO A 594 -30.16 14.39 20.54
CA PRO A 594 -30.91 15.63 20.69
C PRO A 594 -30.11 16.81 20.14
N VAL A 595 -30.80 17.74 19.47
CA VAL A 595 -30.22 18.96 18.92
C VAL A 595 -30.70 20.15 19.73
N ILE A 596 -29.75 20.98 20.14
CA ILE A 596 -30.02 22.29 20.72
C ILE A 596 -29.92 23.33 19.60
N THR A 597 -31.01 24.06 19.41
CA THR A 597 -31.07 25.16 18.43
C THR A 597 -30.83 26.49 19.14
N LEU A 598 -29.83 27.23 18.66
CA LEU A 598 -29.65 28.64 18.98
C LEU A 598 -30.05 29.47 17.78
N GLN A 599 -30.82 30.54 17.98
CA GLN A 599 -31.27 31.41 16.91
C GLN A 599 -31.39 32.86 17.37
N ASN A 600 -31.00 33.78 16.49
CA ASN A 600 -31.32 35.20 16.56
C ASN A 600 -31.74 35.72 15.16
N ALA A 601 -31.84 37.04 14.98
CA ALA A 601 -32.24 37.66 13.71
C ALA A 601 -31.21 37.56 12.57
N ALA A 602 -30.03 36.96 12.79
CA ALA A 602 -28.98 36.82 11.78
C ALA A 602 -28.53 35.37 11.60
N LEU A 603 -28.43 34.60 12.68
CA LEU A 603 -27.87 33.25 12.68
C LEU A 603 -28.79 32.23 13.33
N LYS A 604 -28.76 31.01 12.79
CA LYS A 604 -29.28 29.79 13.41
C LYS A 604 -28.12 28.79 13.54
N VAL A 605 -27.89 28.28 14.74
CA VAL A 605 -26.79 27.36 15.04
C VAL A 605 -27.33 26.10 15.71
N LEU A 606 -26.96 24.94 15.19
CA LEU A 606 -27.40 23.64 15.69
C LEU A 606 -26.24 22.93 16.40
N VAL A 607 -26.45 22.55 17.65
CA VAL A 607 -25.44 21.92 18.51
C VAL A 607 -25.93 20.55 18.97
N VAL A 608 -25.07 19.55 18.87
CA VAL A 608 -25.30 18.19 19.37
C VAL A 608 -24.39 17.94 20.58
N PRO A 609 -24.91 18.04 21.82
CA PRO A 609 -24.11 17.86 23.04
C PRO A 609 -23.42 16.49 23.10
N GLU A 610 -24.15 15.43 22.75
CA GLU A 610 -23.68 14.05 22.85
C GLU A 610 -22.53 13.74 21.88
N LEU A 611 -22.44 14.44 20.74
CA LEU A 611 -21.34 14.32 19.78
C LEU A 611 -20.16 15.24 20.15
N ASN A 612 -19.77 15.26 21.43
CA ASN A 612 -18.70 16.10 21.98
C ASN A 612 -18.99 17.63 21.87
N GLY A 613 -20.24 18.04 22.04
CA GLY A 613 -20.66 19.45 21.98
C GLY A 613 -20.43 20.08 20.61
N ARG A 614 -20.71 19.32 19.56
CA ARG A 614 -20.39 19.62 18.16
C ARG A 614 -21.43 20.51 17.53
N VAL A 615 -20.97 21.50 16.77
CA VAL A 615 -21.81 22.38 15.96
C VAL A 615 -21.93 21.76 14.58
N ILE A 616 -23.14 21.31 14.22
CA ILE A 616 -23.42 20.58 12.98
C ILE A 616 -23.94 21.48 11.85
N SER A 617 -24.40 22.69 12.17
CA SER A 617 -24.91 23.67 11.20
C SER A 617 -24.77 25.08 11.75
N ILE A 618 -24.42 26.03 10.87
CA ILE A 618 -24.48 27.47 11.11
C ILE A 618 -25.14 28.09 9.88
N THR A 619 -26.43 28.44 9.98
CA THR A 619 -27.19 29.07 8.90
C THR A 619 -27.23 30.59 9.09
N ASP A 620 -26.89 31.33 8.04
CA ASP A 620 -27.27 32.74 7.91
C ASP A 620 -28.77 32.79 7.58
N VAL A 621 -29.56 33.27 8.53
CA VAL A 621 -31.03 33.31 8.44
C VAL A 621 -31.48 34.32 7.38
N ARG A 622 -30.73 35.40 7.16
CA ARG A 622 -31.10 36.47 6.22
C ARG A 622 -30.85 36.06 4.78
N ALA A 623 -29.75 35.34 4.55
CA ALA A 623 -29.38 34.83 3.24
C ALA A 623 -29.93 33.41 2.96
N ASN A 624 -30.56 32.78 3.95
CA ASN A 624 -30.94 31.36 3.94
C ASN A 624 -29.79 30.44 3.46
N ARG A 625 -28.60 30.65 4.04
CA ARG A 625 -27.36 30.02 3.56
C ARG A 625 -26.65 29.28 4.67
N GLU A 626 -26.38 27.99 4.46
CA GLU A 626 -25.49 27.20 5.33
C GLU A 626 -24.03 27.68 5.20
N LEU A 627 -23.36 27.89 6.34
CA LEU A 627 -21.99 28.38 6.42
C LEU A 627 -20.98 27.26 6.70
N LEU A 628 -21.43 26.07 7.16
CA LEU A 628 -20.60 24.89 7.34
C LEU A 628 -20.73 23.90 6.18
N ASN A 629 -19.63 23.22 5.86
CA ASN A 629 -19.70 22.07 4.96
C ASN A 629 -20.50 20.95 5.62
N GLN A 630 -21.44 20.38 4.86
CA GLN A 630 -22.19 19.22 5.30
C GLN A 630 -21.32 17.96 5.17
N PRO A 631 -21.29 17.11 6.20
CA PRO A 631 -20.45 15.92 6.18
C PRO A 631 -21.03 14.81 5.31
N VAL A 632 -20.16 13.95 4.77
CA VAL A 632 -20.54 12.77 3.97
C VAL A 632 -20.22 11.49 4.75
N ALA A 633 -21.15 10.54 4.78
CA ALA A 633 -21.08 9.36 5.64
C ALA A 633 -20.02 8.30 5.26
N VAL A 634 -19.33 8.50 4.14
CA VAL A 634 -18.19 7.68 3.68
C VAL A 634 -16.83 8.19 4.18
N GLU A 635 -16.80 9.31 4.92
CA GLU A 635 -15.56 9.87 5.46
C GLU A 635 -15.14 9.16 6.77
N MET A 636 -13.83 9.10 7.02
CA MET A 636 -13.24 8.43 8.17
C MET A 636 -13.76 9.02 9.49
N ASN A 637 -14.21 8.16 10.41
CA ASN A 637 -14.77 8.52 11.72
C ASN A 637 -16.04 9.40 11.63
N TYR A 638 -16.82 9.31 10.56
CA TYR A 638 -18.18 9.85 10.53
C TYR A 638 -19.11 9.13 11.53
N PRO A 639 -20.03 9.82 12.23
CA PRO A 639 -20.27 11.28 12.25
C PRO A 639 -19.35 12.04 13.22
N ASP A 640 -18.51 11.35 13.97
CA ASP A 640 -17.70 11.88 15.07
C ASP A 640 -16.58 12.85 14.66
N ARG A 641 -16.30 13.03 13.36
CA ARG A 641 -15.35 14.05 12.84
C ARG A 641 -16.01 15.19 12.06
N SER A 642 -17.31 15.14 11.86
CA SER A 642 -18.07 16.02 10.97
C SER A 642 -18.49 17.36 11.61
N GLY A 643 -18.47 18.48 10.89
CA GLY A 643 -18.85 19.79 11.48
C GLY A 643 -17.79 20.35 12.44
N LEU A 644 -18.14 21.39 13.20
CA LEU A 644 -17.19 22.12 14.04
C LEU A 644 -17.18 21.57 15.48
N SER A 645 -16.00 21.18 15.96
CA SER A 645 -15.81 20.79 17.37
C SER A 645 -14.53 21.37 17.94
N VAL A 646 -14.53 21.56 19.26
CA VAL A 646 -13.34 21.87 20.05
C VAL A 646 -13.12 20.71 20.99
N SER A 647 -11.89 20.20 21.07
CA SER A 647 -11.59 19.01 21.86
C SER A 647 -10.40 19.25 22.77
N ALA A 648 -10.41 18.61 23.94
CA ALA A 648 -9.25 18.56 24.82
C ALA A 648 -8.43 17.32 24.46
N TYR A 649 -7.11 17.45 24.42
CA TYR A 649 -6.20 16.35 24.15
C TYR A 649 -5.27 16.15 25.34
N ALA A 650 -4.83 14.91 25.57
CA ALA A 650 -3.79 14.60 26.55
C ALA A 650 -2.48 15.32 26.20
N ASP A 651 -2.15 15.32 24.91
CA ASP A 651 -1.08 16.10 24.30
C ASP A 651 -1.48 16.54 22.89
N PHE A 652 -0.70 17.43 22.28
CA PHE A 652 -1.02 18.01 20.98
C PHE A 652 -0.45 17.22 19.78
N VAL A 653 0.37 16.19 20.01
CA VAL A 653 1.20 15.62 18.94
C VAL A 653 0.49 14.46 18.27
N ASN A 654 -0.13 13.52 18.98
CA ASN A 654 -0.69 12.31 18.35
C ASN A 654 -1.73 11.55 19.23
N ALA A 655 -2.30 12.15 20.28
CA ALA A 655 -3.36 11.51 21.05
C ALA A 655 -4.76 11.68 20.41
N PRO A 656 -5.67 10.70 20.51
CA PRO A 656 -7.08 10.96 20.29
C PRO A 656 -7.58 12.00 21.31
N ALA A 657 -8.53 12.83 20.90
CA ALA A 657 -9.20 13.75 21.81
C ALA A 657 -9.82 12.97 22.99
N TYR A 658 -9.78 13.56 24.19
CA TYR A 658 -10.55 13.02 25.30
C TYR A 658 -12.04 13.02 24.92
N PRO A 659 -12.74 11.88 25.03
CA PRO A 659 -14.18 11.86 24.90
C PRO A 659 -14.76 12.59 26.11
N VAL A 660 -15.49 13.69 25.87
CA VAL A 660 -16.15 14.45 26.92
C VAL A 660 -17.65 14.29 26.73
N ARG A 661 -18.33 13.77 27.76
CA ARG A 661 -19.79 13.79 27.80
C ARG A 661 -20.22 15.20 28.21
N TRP A 662 -20.96 15.88 27.33
CA TRP A 662 -21.44 17.23 27.58
C TRP A 662 -22.92 17.23 27.96
N GLU A 663 -23.24 18.06 28.94
CA GLU A 663 -24.59 18.32 29.41
C GLU A 663 -24.89 19.82 29.27
N ALA A 664 -26.10 20.17 28.84
CA ALA A 664 -26.53 21.55 28.74
C ALA A 664 -27.00 22.07 30.11
N GLU A 665 -26.54 23.26 30.50
CA GLU A 665 -27.01 23.90 31.72
C GLU A 665 -28.42 24.51 31.53
N PRO A 666 -29.27 24.51 32.57
CA PRO A 666 -30.65 25.02 32.51
C PRO A 666 -30.78 26.51 32.11
N GLN A 667 -29.73 27.32 32.31
CA GLN A 667 -29.71 28.76 31.97
C GLN A 667 -29.49 29.06 30.47
N SER A 668 -29.65 28.06 29.60
CA SER A 668 -29.54 28.25 28.16
C SER A 668 -30.76 29.02 27.62
N SER A 669 -30.53 30.05 26.81
CA SER A 669 -31.58 30.84 26.16
C SER A 669 -31.60 30.56 24.66
N GLY A 670 -32.63 31.03 23.95
CA GLY A 670 -32.71 30.88 22.49
C GLY A 670 -31.47 31.39 21.74
N ALA A 671 -30.65 32.28 22.31
CA ALA A 671 -29.42 32.80 21.70
C ALA A 671 -28.12 32.42 22.44
N ALA A 672 -28.18 31.63 23.52
CA ALA A 672 -27.01 31.26 24.31
C ALA A 672 -27.12 29.83 24.87
N LEU A 673 -26.07 29.02 24.68
CA LEU A 673 -25.93 27.68 25.24
C LEU A 673 -24.71 27.62 26.14
N THR A 674 -24.83 27.00 27.30
CA THR A 674 -23.68 26.57 28.09
C THR A 674 -23.69 25.06 28.26
N LEU A 675 -22.60 24.42 27.84
CA LEU A 675 -22.33 22.99 28.00
C LEU A 675 -21.27 22.79 29.08
N VAL A 676 -21.45 21.79 29.93
CA VAL A 676 -20.45 21.34 30.91
C VAL A 676 -20.13 19.87 30.68
N GLY A 677 -18.88 19.48 30.87
CA GLY A 677 -18.46 18.10 30.73
C GLY A 677 -17.19 17.82 31.49
N THR A 678 -16.96 16.56 31.85
CA THR A 678 -15.72 16.12 32.51
C THR A 678 -15.04 15.09 31.63
N SER A 679 -13.76 15.29 31.31
CA SER A 679 -12.95 14.32 30.59
C SER A 679 -12.53 13.15 31.50
N PRO A 680 -12.08 12.01 30.93
CA PRO A 680 -11.65 10.85 31.71
C PRO A 680 -10.50 11.14 32.69
N ASN A 681 -9.66 12.13 32.40
CA ASN A 681 -8.57 12.56 33.30
C ASN A 681 -9.02 13.58 34.36
N GLY A 682 -10.32 13.84 34.51
CA GLY A 682 -10.88 14.73 35.54
C GLY A 682 -10.85 16.22 35.22
N LEU A 683 -10.55 16.62 33.97
CA LEU A 683 -10.65 18.00 33.52
C LEU A 683 -12.11 18.36 33.33
N ARG A 684 -12.60 19.34 34.10
CA ARG A 684 -13.92 19.93 33.92
C ARG A 684 -13.84 21.01 32.85
N LEU A 685 -14.64 20.86 31.81
CA LEU A 685 -14.77 21.81 30.72
C LEU A 685 -16.14 22.48 30.80
N ARG A 686 -16.15 23.80 30.57
CA ARG A 686 -17.37 24.59 30.42
C ARG A 686 -17.29 25.38 29.12
N ARG A 687 -18.22 25.12 28.21
CA ARG A 687 -18.28 25.71 26.87
C ARG A 687 -19.52 26.59 26.78
N SER A 688 -19.34 27.88 26.52
CA SER A 688 -20.42 28.81 26.27
C SER A 688 -20.42 29.25 24.82
N LEU A 689 -21.54 29.04 24.13
CA LEU A 689 -21.80 29.51 22.78
C LEU A 689 -22.88 30.59 22.85
N ARG A 690 -22.61 31.77 22.29
CA ARG A 690 -23.56 32.90 22.29
C ARG A 690 -23.66 33.53 20.91
N LEU A 691 -24.88 33.86 20.50
CA LEU A 691 -25.17 34.57 19.26
C LEU A 691 -25.33 36.06 19.55
N ALA A 692 -24.49 36.90 18.94
CA ALA A 692 -24.53 38.35 19.12
C ALA A 692 -24.48 39.03 17.75
N GLY A 693 -25.62 39.57 17.29
CA GLY A 693 -25.76 40.05 15.91
C GLY A 693 -25.47 38.93 14.92
N GLY A 694 -24.62 39.19 13.92
CA GLY A 694 -24.15 38.22 12.93
C GLY A 694 -22.94 37.38 13.37
N GLU A 695 -22.57 37.39 14.65
CA GLU A 695 -21.44 36.61 15.19
C GLU A 695 -21.93 35.45 16.07
N ALA A 696 -21.26 34.29 15.96
CA ALA A 696 -21.39 33.16 16.88
C ALA A 696 -20.10 33.02 17.69
N ARG A 697 -20.14 33.39 18.98
CA ARG A 697 -18.96 33.38 19.85
C ARG A 697 -18.90 32.11 20.67
N LEU A 698 -17.84 31.34 20.50
CA LEU A 698 -17.56 30.13 21.27
C LEU A 698 -16.43 30.40 22.27
N GLN A 699 -16.71 30.23 23.56
CA GLN A 699 -15.73 30.29 24.64
C GLN A 699 -15.68 28.94 25.36
N THR A 700 -14.49 28.35 25.51
CA THR A 700 -14.28 27.16 26.36
C THR A 700 -13.37 27.50 27.53
N ARG A 701 -13.81 27.16 28.74
CA ARG A 701 -13.05 27.26 30.00
C ARG A 701 -12.74 25.85 30.49
N ALA A 702 -11.53 25.64 30.99
CA ALA A 702 -11.08 24.36 31.52
C ALA A 702 -10.57 24.55 32.96
N GLY A 703 -10.97 23.65 33.88
CA GLY A 703 -10.55 23.67 35.28
C GLY A 703 -10.55 22.27 35.89
N THR A 704 -9.83 22.06 36.99
CA THR A 704 -9.84 20.78 37.71
C THR A 704 -10.89 20.78 38.83
N ALA A 705 -11.36 19.60 39.25
CA ALA A 705 -12.32 19.44 40.35
C ALA A 705 -11.86 20.03 41.71
N ARG A 706 -10.56 20.36 41.85
CA ARG A 706 -9.98 21.02 43.04
C ARG A 706 -9.64 22.51 42.83
N GLY A 707 -10.16 23.15 41.78
CA GLY A 707 -9.89 24.57 41.49
C GLY A 707 -8.46 24.87 41.04
N ARG A 708 -7.64 23.86 40.72
CA ARG A 708 -6.25 24.07 40.25
C ARG A 708 -6.19 24.16 38.72
N ARG A 709 -5.38 25.12 38.22
CA ARG A 709 -5.28 25.54 36.81
C ARG A 709 -4.57 24.50 35.92
N CYS A 710 -5.03 24.34 34.67
CA CYS A 710 -4.40 23.52 33.63
C CYS A 710 -3.87 24.40 32.48
N ARG A 711 -2.71 24.05 31.89
CA ARG A 711 -2.23 24.63 30.63
C ARG A 711 -2.92 23.93 29.45
N VAL A 712 -3.56 24.70 28.57
CA VAL A 712 -4.13 24.21 27.30
C VAL A 712 -3.39 24.91 26.15
N PRO A 713 -2.50 24.21 25.41
CA PRO A 713 -1.89 24.78 24.21
C PRO A 713 -2.93 24.99 23.10
N ARG A 714 -2.87 26.14 22.42
CA ARG A 714 -3.70 26.48 21.25
C ARG A 714 -3.10 25.87 19.98
N HIS A 715 -3.89 25.21 19.13
CA HIS A 715 -3.75 25.26 17.65
C HIS A 715 -4.94 24.57 16.96
N GLY A 716 -5.53 25.24 15.96
CA GLY A 716 -6.49 24.63 15.03
C GLY A 716 -5.73 24.00 13.86
N ARG A 717 -5.88 22.69 13.64
CA ARG A 717 -5.52 22.05 12.37
C ARG A 717 -6.80 21.71 11.61
N ASN A 718 -7.03 22.42 10.51
CA ASN A 718 -7.87 21.93 9.43
C ASN A 718 -7.23 20.63 8.90
N HIS A 719 -7.83 19.48 9.19
CA HIS A 719 -7.55 18.26 8.43
C HIS A 719 -8.41 18.30 7.15
N CYS A 720 -8.02 19.17 6.21
CA CYS A 720 -8.39 19.11 4.79
C CYS A 720 -7.56 20.18 4.05
N PRO A 721 -6.74 19.83 3.05
CA PRO A 721 -6.11 20.83 2.20
C PRO A 721 -7.13 21.31 1.16
N GLN A 722 -8.01 22.22 1.56
CA GLN A 722 -8.76 23.04 0.61
C GLN A 722 -8.42 24.49 0.86
N LYS A 723 -7.65 25.06 -0.08
CA LYS A 723 -7.46 26.50 -0.17
C LYS A 723 -8.84 27.13 -0.29
N VAL A 724 -9.15 28.07 0.61
CA VAL A 724 -10.25 29.00 0.40
C VAL A 724 -9.92 29.82 -0.85
N ASP A 725 -10.71 29.65 -1.90
CA ASP A 725 -10.62 30.46 -3.11
C ASP A 725 -10.95 31.91 -2.76
N ARG A 726 -9.91 32.74 -2.62
CA ARG A 726 -10.08 34.19 -2.66
C ARG A 726 -10.11 34.59 -4.13
N ALA A 727 -11.31 34.67 -4.68
CA ALA A 727 -11.56 35.35 -5.95
C ALA A 727 -11.06 36.81 -5.85
N ARG A 728 -9.88 37.10 -6.41
CA ARG A 728 -9.46 38.46 -6.76
C ARG A 728 -9.78 38.69 -8.23
N ARG A 729 -10.74 39.59 -8.48
CA ARG A 729 -10.97 40.17 -9.80
C ARG A 729 -9.67 40.82 -10.34
N PRO A 730 -9.31 40.66 -11.62
CA PRO A 730 -8.16 41.36 -12.18
C PRO A 730 -8.58 42.76 -12.66
N ALA A 731 -7.92 43.79 -12.12
CA ALA A 731 -7.87 45.11 -12.76
C ALA A 731 -6.81 45.07 -13.87
N ARG A 732 -7.20 45.43 -15.08
CA ARG A 732 -6.34 45.61 -16.25
C ARG A 732 -5.36 46.76 -16.01
N GLY A 733 -4.09 46.58 -16.38
CA GLY A 733 -3.11 47.66 -16.44
C GLY A 733 -1.80 47.23 -17.11
N ARG A 734 -1.61 47.65 -18.36
CA ARG A 734 -0.43 47.39 -19.22
C ARG A 734 0.86 48.00 -18.63
N ARG A 735 2.02 47.35 -18.79
CA ARG A 735 3.23 47.88 -19.49
C ARG A 735 4.45 46.93 -19.46
N LYS A 736 4.93 46.63 -20.68
CA LYS A 736 6.30 46.45 -21.23
C LYS A 736 7.44 45.78 -20.41
N LEU A 737 7.96 44.69 -21.01
CA LEU A 737 9.31 44.05 -20.98
C LEU A 737 10.50 45.03 -21.21
N PRO A 738 11.80 44.61 -21.25
CA PRO A 738 12.49 43.33 -20.90
C PRO A 738 13.86 43.48 -20.15
N ARG A 739 14.50 42.37 -19.72
CA ARG A 739 15.86 41.89 -20.14
C ARG A 739 16.47 40.82 -19.20
N ARG A 740 17.06 39.79 -19.86
CA ARG A 740 17.96 38.70 -19.39
C ARG A 740 19.43 39.22 -19.24
N PRO A 741 20.49 38.40 -18.95
CA PRO A 741 20.67 37.11 -18.24
C PRO A 741 21.95 36.99 -17.33
N ALA A 742 21.99 36.00 -16.41
CA ALA A 742 23.07 35.00 -16.07
C ALA A 742 24.58 35.41 -15.84
N PRO A 743 25.56 34.52 -15.54
CA PRO A 743 25.66 33.30 -14.70
C PRO A 743 27.00 33.18 -13.86
N ARG A 744 27.28 31.97 -13.32
CA ARG A 744 28.59 31.34 -12.95
C ARG A 744 29.08 31.62 -11.50
N ARG A 745 29.74 30.71 -10.77
CA ARG A 745 30.63 29.57 -11.13
C ARG A 745 30.83 28.60 -9.94
N ARG A 746 31.21 27.36 -10.28
CA ARG A 746 31.72 26.26 -9.44
C ARG A 746 33.06 26.59 -8.77
N VAL A 747 33.35 25.98 -7.62
CA VAL A 747 34.67 25.41 -7.26
C VAL A 747 34.45 24.13 -6.43
N ALA A 748 35.33 23.15 -6.64
CA ALA A 748 35.30 21.79 -6.10
C ALA A 748 36.65 21.42 -5.46
N ARG A 749 36.63 20.32 -4.67
CA ARG A 749 37.75 19.45 -4.19
C ARG A 749 38.59 20.06 -3.05
N SER A 750 39.13 19.34 -2.06
CA SER A 750 39.66 17.96 -1.89
C SER A 750 39.83 17.71 -0.37
N ALA A 751 39.49 16.56 0.26
CA ALA A 751 40.20 15.27 0.37
C ALA A 751 41.53 15.26 1.19
N HIS A 752 41.52 14.56 2.34
CA HIS A 752 42.57 13.67 2.91
C HIS A 752 42.06 13.15 4.28
N ASP A 753 41.69 11.88 4.45
CA ASP A 753 42.50 10.67 4.74
C ASP A 753 43.30 10.72 6.06
N LEU A 754 42.91 9.88 7.03
CA LEU A 754 43.82 9.13 7.92
C LEU A 754 43.09 7.96 8.61
N ARG A 755 43.51 6.76 8.18
CA ARG A 755 43.51 5.42 8.81
C ARG A 755 44.24 5.45 10.18
N LEU A 756 44.22 4.50 11.13
CA LEU A 756 43.95 3.05 11.23
C LEU A 756 44.09 2.66 12.74
N GLY A 757 43.56 1.49 13.14
CA GLY A 757 44.12 0.68 14.25
C GLY A 757 43.11 0.35 15.40
N SER A 758 42.35 -0.75 15.36
CA SER A 758 42.68 -2.16 15.67
C SER A 758 42.70 -2.54 17.17
N ARG A 759 41.60 -3.17 17.65
CA ARG A 759 41.44 -4.53 18.30
C ARG A 759 42.44 -4.99 19.40
N PRO A 760 42.21 -6.08 20.20
CA PRO A 760 41.11 -7.07 20.22
C PRO A 760 40.63 -7.60 21.63
N GLN A 761 39.49 -8.36 21.64
CA GLN A 761 39.23 -9.68 22.31
C GLN A 761 39.31 -9.81 23.87
N LEU A 762 38.56 -10.63 24.64
CA LEU A 762 37.72 -11.86 24.58
C LEU A 762 37.08 -12.03 26.02
N PRO A 763 36.45 -13.15 26.47
CA PRO A 763 35.11 -13.67 26.13
C PRO A 763 34.25 -14.11 27.37
N ALA A 764 33.11 -14.76 27.08
CA ALA A 764 32.39 -15.78 27.87
C ALA A 764 31.46 -15.32 29.02
N ARG A 765 30.35 -15.96 29.38
CA ARG A 765 29.33 -16.88 28.79
C ARG A 765 28.25 -17.05 29.91
N PRO A 766 27.20 -17.89 29.82
CA PRO A 766 25.81 -17.44 29.95
C PRO A 766 25.06 -17.94 31.20
N GLY A 767 23.93 -17.30 31.53
CA GLY A 767 22.96 -17.79 32.52
C GLY A 767 21.54 -17.52 32.05
N ARG A 768 20.82 -18.59 31.71
CA ARG A 768 19.41 -18.63 31.28
C ARG A 768 18.54 -19.10 32.49
N PRO A 769 17.20 -19.13 32.40
CA PRO A 769 16.29 -18.24 33.13
C PRO A 769 15.37 -19.01 34.10
N ARG A 770 14.50 -18.30 34.84
CA ARG A 770 13.12 -18.79 35.14
C ARG A 770 12.19 -17.67 35.64
N PRO A 771 10.86 -17.85 35.49
CA PRO A 771 9.85 -16.79 35.42
C PRO A 771 9.08 -16.63 36.74
N ALA A 772 8.39 -15.50 36.91
CA ALA A 772 7.34 -15.38 37.92
C ALA A 772 6.18 -14.48 37.47
N ARG A 773 4.99 -14.90 37.92
CA ARG A 773 3.64 -14.44 37.62
C ARG A 773 3.26 -13.13 38.32
N LEU A 774 2.30 -12.44 37.68
CA LEU A 774 1.09 -11.73 38.17
C LEU A 774 1.02 -11.18 39.60
N LEU A 775 0.50 -9.93 39.66
CA LEU A 775 -0.37 -9.24 40.66
C LEU A 775 0.13 -7.77 40.72
N GLY A 776 -0.67 -6.69 40.63
CA GLY A 776 -2.05 -6.46 41.01
C GLY A 776 -2.06 -5.39 42.13
N GLN A 777 -2.67 -4.21 41.87
CA GLN A 777 -3.07 -3.16 42.85
C GLN A 777 -1.94 -2.35 43.54
N GLU A 778 -2.06 -1.09 43.96
CA GLU A 778 -2.95 0.07 43.80
C GLU A 778 -2.28 1.28 44.55
N LEU A 779 -2.80 2.51 44.39
CA LEU A 779 -2.67 3.71 45.28
C LEU A 779 -1.46 4.71 45.15
N HIS A 780 -1.66 5.76 44.34
CA HIS A 780 -1.88 7.20 44.65
C HIS A 780 -1.01 8.02 45.71
N PRO A 781 -1.07 9.39 45.76
CA PRO A 781 -0.01 10.32 45.27
C PRO A 781 0.46 11.43 46.26
N ARG A 782 1.34 12.35 45.79
CA ARG A 782 1.57 13.82 46.10
C ARG A 782 3.11 14.14 46.13
N HIS A 783 3.71 15.29 45.77
CA HIS A 783 3.45 16.76 45.80
C HIS A 783 4.24 17.48 44.65
N HIS A 784 3.67 18.43 43.87
CA HIS A 784 3.87 19.92 43.81
C HIS A 784 5.31 20.47 43.64
N GLU A 785 5.66 21.36 42.69
CA GLU A 785 5.29 22.81 42.54
C GLU A 785 5.52 23.37 41.10
N ARG A 786 4.56 24.13 40.51
CA ARG A 786 4.47 25.60 40.20
C ARG A 786 4.95 26.07 38.80
N LEU A 787 4.01 26.55 37.97
CA LEU A 787 3.90 27.92 37.38
C LEU A 787 2.74 28.04 36.36
N VAL A 788 2.08 29.21 36.33
CA VAL A 788 0.64 29.45 36.09
C VAL A 788 0.36 30.18 34.75
N ALA A 789 -0.80 29.92 34.11
CA ALA A 789 -1.50 30.87 33.21
C ALA A 789 -3.00 30.51 33.05
N GLU A 790 -3.89 31.51 32.97
CA GLU A 790 -5.27 31.40 32.45
C GLU A 790 -5.21 31.48 30.92
N THR A 791 -6.07 30.75 30.21
CA THR A 791 -6.20 30.91 28.75
C THR A 791 -7.67 30.97 28.39
N GLN A 792 -8.15 32.17 28.06
CA GLN A 792 -9.41 32.35 27.34
C GLN A 792 -9.15 32.03 25.87
N VAL A 793 -9.98 31.16 25.28
CA VAL A 793 -10.01 30.93 23.83
C VAL A 793 -11.34 31.49 23.33
N GLU A 794 -11.27 32.65 22.69
CA GLU A 794 -12.35 33.17 21.87
C GLU A 794 -12.05 32.80 20.41
N THR A 795 -12.89 31.97 19.83
CA THR A 795 -12.99 31.81 18.37
C THR A 795 -14.21 32.63 17.94
N ARG A 796 -13.96 33.63 17.09
CA ARG A 796 -15.00 34.45 16.44
C ARG A 796 -15.41 33.84 15.11
#